data_AF-A0A834LSM4-F1
#
_entry.id   AF-A0A834LSM4-F1
#
_cell.length_a   1.000
_cell.length_b   1.000
_cell.length_c   1.000
_cell.angle_alpha   90.00
_cell.angle_beta   90.00
_cell.angle_gamma   90.00
#
_symmetry.space_group_name_H-M   'P 1'
#
loop_
_entity.id
_entity.type
_entity.pdbx_description
1 polymer ?
#
loop_
_entity_poly.entity_id
_entity_poly.type
_entity_poly.pdbx_seq_one_letter_code
_entity_poly.pdbx_strand_id
1 'polypeptide(L)'
;MAETNDSQQQLHIAALAFPFGTHAAPLLTLLRLLATSLPPTTILSFLSTEKSNTQIFTNKVDPSGTIKAYNVWDGIPEEAVEGQVYRGNVQAGAEFFLKVVPGNFKKAMGEAETESGVKISCILSDAFLWFSGDLAAEMGVPWVAFWTAGSCALSVHMNTDEIRNTLGMPGKANKLLASDLQFNFLLLQKENCVAETVKQTLTFIPGMSAVHIDDLPEGVHSGNLESAIAQMLHKMGLNLPRATAVVVNSFEELDPIITNDLKLKLRKALHIGPSALSSPPLSNSDENGCLLWLEKQKPSSVAYVSFGSMMTPPPKEMLALAQTLESLEVPFLWSLRDHSRHLLPEGFVESTESLGKVVSWAPQPQVLAHPSVGVFVSHCGWNSILESVAGGVPMICRPFFGDQTLNSRMVQDVWRIGIRVEGGAFTRSGTSSALELVLSREEGKEMRESISGLKESAVDAVGRSGSSTANFKTLVEMISVMFVGHLGELPLAGASMATSFASVTGFSLMEIANMCTQTKMEKHSFRILEIWSFEMMVLLSGLLPNPKLETSVLSICLNTCSVVYMIPLGLSGATSIRVSNELGAGRPQAARLAVCVVVCLVVTEGVIAGAVLILGRHVWGYCYSKEEKVVRYVGQMMILLAASHWLDGLQSVLSGTARGCGWQKIGAFANLGAYYLIGIPVGITLAFVCHIGGKGLWTGIIVALFAQASFLAIITLCTNWEKEAKKASDRVYGSIMPIEASS
;
A
#
# COMPACT_ATOMS: atom_id res chain seq x y z
N MET A 1 -2.47 -30.23 -39.57
CA MET A 1 -1.29 -30.39 -38.71
C MET A 1 -0.23 -29.40 -39.19
N ALA A 2 -0.27 -28.19 -38.63
CA ALA A 2 0.85 -27.29 -38.57
C ALA A 2 0.84 -26.82 -37.11
N GLU A 3 1.66 -27.44 -36.28
CA GLU A 3 1.93 -26.95 -34.94
C GLU A 3 2.63 -25.60 -35.11
N THR A 4 1.86 -24.53 -35.04
CA THR A 4 2.42 -23.21 -34.77
C THR A 4 2.99 -23.29 -33.37
N ASN A 5 4.32 -23.32 -33.31
CA ASN A 5 5.12 -23.16 -32.11
C ASN A 5 4.95 -21.71 -31.61
N ASP A 6 3.74 -21.35 -31.18
CA ASP A 6 3.49 -20.12 -30.44
C ASP A 6 4.06 -20.38 -29.05
N SER A 7 5.30 -19.94 -28.84
CA SER A 7 5.84 -19.79 -27.49
C SER A 7 4.88 -18.87 -26.75
N GLN A 8 3.95 -19.43 -25.97
CA GLN A 8 3.16 -18.67 -25.02
C GLN A 8 4.17 -17.92 -24.15
N GLN A 9 4.31 -16.62 -24.37
CA GLN A 9 5.19 -15.79 -23.56
C GLN A 9 4.65 -15.83 -22.13
N GLN A 10 5.46 -16.33 -21.20
CA GLN A 10 5.13 -16.57 -19.81
C GLN A 10 5.63 -15.42 -18.93
N LEU A 11 4.86 -15.08 -17.89
CA LEU A 11 5.26 -14.10 -16.90
C LEU A 11 6.33 -14.74 -16.01
N HIS A 12 7.46 -14.08 -15.81
CA HIS A 12 8.52 -14.57 -14.94
C HIS A 12 8.88 -13.50 -13.92
N ILE A 13 8.47 -13.72 -12.67
CA ILE A 13 8.72 -12.81 -11.55
C ILE A 13 9.92 -13.32 -10.75
N ALA A 14 10.94 -12.48 -10.61
CA ALA A 14 12.04 -12.70 -9.68
C ALA A 14 11.72 -12.00 -8.35
N ALA A 15 11.57 -12.78 -7.28
CA ALA A 15 11.33 -12.33 -5.91
C ALA A 15 12.63 -12.33 -5.10
N LEU A 16 13.22 -11.16 -4.86
CA LEU A 16 14.52 -11.01 -4.19
C LEU A 16 14.31 -10.76 -2.69
N ALA A 17 14.70 -11.72 -1.86
CA ALA A 17 14.49 -11.65 -0.42
C ALA A 17 15.72 -11.13 0.33
N PHE A 18 15.50 -10.33 1.37
CA PHE A 18 16.52 -10.08 2.38
C PHE A 18 16.58 -11.28 3.35
N PRO A 19 17.74 -11.93 3.52
CA PRO A 19 17.80 -13.25 4.15
C PRO A 19 17.87 -13.22 5.69
N PHE A 20 17.92 -12.04 6.30
CA PHE A 20 18.05 -11.88 7.76
C PHE A 20 16.75 -11.38 8.39
N GLY A 21 16.55 -11.71 9.67
CA GLY A 21 15.32 -11.38 10.39
C GLY A 21 14.07 -12.03 9.76
N THR A 22 12.91 -11.41 9.94
CA THR A 22 11.63 -11.90 9.42
C THR A 22 11.24 -11.16 8.14
N HIS A 23 12.11 -11.21 7.12
CA HIS A 23 11.92 -10.55 5.82
C HIS A 23 11.53 -11.53 4.71
N ALA A 24 12.29 -12.61 4.55
CA ALA A 24 12.05 -13.62 3.51
C ALA A 24 10.68 -14.31 3.63
N ALA A 25 10.23 -14.61 4.86
CA ALA A 25 8.95 -15.29 5.08
C ALA A 25 7.74 -14.44 4.66
N PRO A 26 7.59 -13.16 5.09
CA PRO A 26 6.53 -12.29 4.57
C PRO A 26 6.56 -12.10 3.05
N LEU A 27 7.75 -12.00 2.45
CA LEU A 27 7.87 -11.89 0.99
C LEU A 27 7.39 -13.17 0.28
N LEU A 28 7.74 -14.34 0.81
CA LEU A 28 7.25 -15.62 0.30
C LEU A 28 5.72 -15.73 0.43
N THR A 29 5.14 -15.25 1.53
CA THR A 29 3.69 -15.18 1.71
C THR A 29 3.02 -14.33 0.63
N LEU A 30 3.56 -13.13 0.34
CA LEU A 30 3.08 -12.30 -0.77
C LEU A 30 3.21 -13.02 -2.11
N LEU A 31 4.34 -13.69 -2.36
CA LEU A 31 4.56 -14.43 -3.60
C LEU A 31 3.56 -15.58 -3.77
N ARG A 32 3.19 -16.28 -2.68
CA ARG A 32 2.14 -17.31 -2.69
C ARG A 32 0.76 -16.74 -2.98
N LEU A 33 0.42 -15.58 -2.40
CA LEU A 33 -0.84 -14.89 -2.75
C LEU A 33 -0.88 -14.56 -4.24
N LEU A 34 0.21 -14.03 -4.78
CA LEU A 34 0.33 -13.75 -6.22
C LEU A 34 0.20 -15.03 -7.05
N ALA A 35 0.82 -16.14 -6.64
CA ALA A 35 0.72 -17.43 -7.33
C ALA A 35 -0.74 -17.89 -7.50
N THR A 36 -1.60 -17.64 -6.50
CA THR A 36 -3.03 -18.01 -6.57
C THR A 36 -3.87 -17.07 -7.43
N SER A 37 -3.37 -15.87 -7.74
CA SER A 37 -4.11 -14.81 -8.43
C SER A 37 -3.62 -14.54 -9.85
N LEU A 38 -2.41 -15.00 -10.19
CA LEU A 38 -1.80 -14.87 -11.51
C LEU A 38 -2.06 -16.12 -12.36
N PRO A 39 -1.89 -16.05 -13.70
CA PRO A 39 -2.06 -17.21 -14.56
C PRO A 39 -1.17 -18.40 -14.12
N PRO A 40 -1.65 -19.65 -14.18
CA PRO A 40 -0.88 -20.83 -13.77
C PRO A 40 0.43 -21.05 -14.55
N THR A 41 0.58 -20.40 -15.70
CA THR A 41 1.79 -20.41 -16.52
C THR A 41 2.86 -19.41 -16.04
N THR A 42 2.59 -18.67 -14.96
CA THR A 42 3.53 -17.73 -14.37
C THR A 42 4.66 -18.45 -13.65
N ILE A 43 5.89 -18.12 -14.00
CA ILE A 43 7.10 -18.60 -13.34
C ILE A 43 7.43 -17.66 -12.18
N LEU A 44 7.54 -18.23 -10.98
CA LEU A 44 7.86 -17.48 -9.76
C LEU A 44 9.19 -17.99 -9.20
N SER A 45 10.23 -17.17 -9.34
CA SER A 45 11.58 -17.49 -8.86
C SER A 45 11.83 -16.73 -7.56
N PHE A 46 11.99 -17.45 -6.45
CA PHE A 46 12.30 -16.89 -5.13
C PHE A 46 13.81 -16.97 -4.85
N LEU A 47 14.46 -15.83 -4.67
CA LEU A 47 15.91 -15.72 -4.53
C LEU A 47 16.26 -15.30 -3.10
N SER A 48 16.93 -16.18 -2.37
CA SER A 48 17.46 -15.91 -1.02
C SER A 48 18.71 -16.77 -0.77
N THR A 49 19.34 -16.62 0.39
CA THR A 49 20.47 -17.48 0.77
C THR A 49 20.02 -18.92 1.00
N GLU A 50 20.93 -19.88 0.83
CA GLU A 50 20.63 -21.30 1.05
C GLU A 50 20.09 -21.57 2.46
N LYS A 51 20.67 -20.93 3.48
CA LYS A 51 20.21 -21.02 4.87
C LYS A 51 18.77 -20.50 5.02
N SER A 52 18.46 -19.36 4.42
CA SER A 52 17.11 -18.78 4.45
C SER A 52 16.11 -19.66 3.72
N ASN A 53 16.42 -20.10 2.50
CA ASN A 53 15.57 -20.99 1.70
C ASN A 53 15.27 -22.31 2.43
N THR A 54 16.29 -22.95 3.01
CA THR A 54 16.13 -24.21 3.75
C THR A 54 15.20 -24.05 4.95
N GLN A 55 15.21 -22.89 5.61
CA GLN A 55 14.35 -22.62 6.76
C GLN A 55 12.89 -22.36 6.38
N ILE A 56 12.63 -21.68 5.26
CA ILE A 56 11.26 -21.27 4.88
C ILE A 56 10.57 -22.25 3.91
N PHE A 57 11.34 -23.07 3.19
CA PHE A 57 10.85 -24.17 2.35
C PHE A 57 11.13 -25.52 3.05
N THR A 58 10.43 -25.77 4.16
CA THR A 58 10.58 -26.99 4.99
C THR A 58 10.21 -28.29 4.25
N ASN A 59 9.38 -28.21 3.21
CA ASN A 59 9.24 -29.23 2.18
C ASN A 59 9.81 -28.64 0.89
N LYS A 60 10.78 -29.30 0.24
CA LYS A 60 11.43 -28.87 -1.02
C LYS A 60 10.48 -28.68 -2.22
N VAL A 61 9.17 -28.77 -2.00
CA VAL A 61 8.11 -28.59 -2.97
C VAL A 61 7.06 -27.71 -2.29
N ASP A 62 6.91 -26.48 -2.78
CA ASP A 62 5.69 -25.71 -2.57
C ASP A 62 4.51 -26.60 -3.00
N PRO A 63 3.46 -26.80 -2.19
CA PRO A 63 2.33 -27.68 -2.54
C PRO A 63 1.70 -27.39 -3.91
N SER A 64 1.90 -26.18 -4.44
CA SER A 64 1.43 -25.75 -5.76
C SER A 64 2.39 -26.06 -6.92
N GLY A 65 3.67 -26.32 -6.67
CA GLY A 65 4.72 -26.49 -7.70
C GLY A 65 5.07 -25.23 -8.51
N THR A 66 4.48 -24.07 -8.22
CA THR A 66 4.59 -22.85 -9.04
C THR A 66 5.79 -21.98 -8.64
N ILE A 67 6.19 -22.01 -7.36
CA ILE A 67 7.31 -21.21 -6.84
C ILE A 67 8.57 -22.07 -6.74
N LYS A 68 9.67 -21.58 -7.30
CA LYS A 68 10.97 -22.23 -7.24
C LYS A 68 12.00 -21.37 -6.52
N ALA A 69 12.69 -21.95 -5.55
CA ALA A 69 13.75 -21.29 -4.80
C ALA A 69 15.11 -21.40 -5.52
N TYR A 70 15.86 -20.30 -5.55
CA TYR A 70 17.23 -20.20 -6.04
C TYR A 70 18.13 -19.66 -4.93
N ASN A 71 19.29 -20.29 -4.77
CA ASN A 71 20.24 -19.95 -3.72
C ASN A 71 21.17 -18.83 -4.18
N VAL A 72 21.23 -17.75 -3.39
CA VAL A 72 22.12 -16.61 -3.57
C VAL A 72 23.25 -16.75 -2.56
N TRP A 73 24.51 -16.73 -3.03
CA TRP A 73 25.66 -16.81 -2.15
C TRP A 73 25.68 -15.62 -1.17
N ASP A 74 25.93 -15.89 0.10
CA ASP A 74 25.82 -14.92 1.21
C ASP A 74 27.06 -14.03 1.38
N GLY A 75 28.12 -14.27 0.60
CA GLY A 75 29.35 -13.47 0.61
C GLY A 75 30.34 -13.84 1.69
N ILE A 76 30.09 -14.91 2.45
CA ILE A 76 30.95 -15.33 3.56
C ILE A 76 32.03 -16.27 3.01
N PRO A 77 33.34 -15.94 3.15
CA PRO A 77 34.43 -16.82 2.73
C PRO A 77 34.49 -18.11 3.55
N GLU A 78 34.89 -19.23 2.94
CA GLU A 78 35.02 -20.54 3.62
C GLU A 78 35.93 -20.46 4.86
N GLU A 79 37.03 -19.70 4.79
CA GLU A 79 37.98 -19.47 5.89
C GLU A 79 37.34 -18.76 7.11
N ALA A 80 36.33 -17.92 6.87
CA ALA A 80 35.62 -17.20 7.93
C ALA A 80 34.56 -18.08 8.63
N VAL A 81 34.19 -19.21 8.03
CA VAL A 81 33.27 -20.20 8.63
C VAL A 81 33.99 -21.09 9.65
N GLU A 82 35.29 -21.36 9.43
CA GLU A 82 36.13 -22.17 10.34
C GLU A 82 36.67 -21.35 11.53
N GLY A 83 36.93 -20.06 11.34
CA GLY A 83 37.22 -19.14 12.45
C GLY A 83 35.97 -18.87 13.28
N GLN A 84 36.00 -19.11 14.59
CA GLN A 84 34.87 -18.96 15.53
C GLN A 84 34.23 -17.55 15.62
N VAL A 85 34.57 -16.61 14.73
CA VAL A 85 34.06 -15.24 14.64
C VAL A 85 32.61 -15.18 14.13
N TYR A 86 32.16 -16.20 13.38
CA TYR A 86 30.88 -16.16 12.64
C TYR A 86 29.64 -16.72 13.37
N ARG A 87 29.77 -17.40 14.52
CA ARG A 87 28.60 -18.03 15.18
C ARG A 87 27.70 -17.01 15.89
N GLY A 88 26.73 -16.48 15.16
CA GLY A 88 25.53 -15.84 15.72
C GLY A 88 25.43 -14.32 15.56
N ASN A 89 26.43 -13.65 14.97
CA ASN A 89 26.34 -12.21 14.70
C ASN A 89 25.66 -11.93 13.35
N VAL A 90 24.36 -11.62 13.42
CA VAL A 90 23.49 -11.34 12.28
C VAL A 90 23.93 -10.09 11.51
N GLN A 91 24.42 -9.08 12.24
CA GLN A 91 24.88 -7.82 11.65
C GLN A 91 26.14 -8.05 10.79
N ALA A 92 27.09 -8.84 11.28
CA ALA A 92 28.27 -9.22 10.51
C ALA A 92 27.88 -10.01 9.23
N GLY A 93 26.93 -10.94 9.33
CA GLY A 93 26.39 -11.65 8.17
C GLY A 93 25.76 -10.71 7.14
N ALA A 94 24.97 -9.72 7.59
CA ALA A 94 24.39 -8.71 6.72
C ALA A 94 25.45 -7.84 6.03
N GLU A 95 26.55 -7.50 6.71
CA GLU A 95 27.65 -6.74 6.10
C GLU A 95 28.38 -7.52 5.00
N PHE A 96 28.63 -8.82 5.17
CA PHE A 96 29.19 -9.65 4.11
C PHE A 96 28.25 -9.75 2.91
N PHE A 97 26.96 -10.01 3.17
CA PHE A 97 25.94 -10.08 2.14
C PHE A 97 25.83 -8.77 1.34
N LEU A 98 25.82 -7.62 2.02
CA LEU A 98 25.70 -6.31 1.37
C LEU A 98 26.91 -5.93 0.52
N LYS A 99 28.09 -6.54 0.74
CA LYS A 99 29.29 -6.30 -0.07
C LYS A 99 29.27 -7.01 -1.43
N VAL A 100 28.52 -8.11 -1.55
CA VAL A 100 28.52 -8.97 -2.75
C VAL A 100 27.27 -8.81 -3.62
N VAL A 101 26.24 -8.12 -3.11
CA VAL A 101 25.07 -7.69 -3.89
C VAL A 101 25.35 -6.33 -4.56
N PRO A 102 24.79 -6.05 -5.76
CA PRO A 102 23.79 -6.81 -6.51
C PRO A 102 24.31 -8.03 -7.29
N GLY A 103 25.63 -8.21 -7.41
CA GLY A 103 26.24 -9.20 -8.31
C GLY A 103 25.72 -10.63 -8.15
N ASN A 104 25.59 -11.11 -6.91
CA ASN A 104 25.09 -12.46 -6.63
C ASN A 104 23.62 -12.64 -7.02
N PHE A 105 22.77 -11.62 -6.86
CA PHE A 105 21.38 -11.68 -7.33
C PHE A 105 21.33 -11.71 -8.86
N LYS A 106 22.16 -10.92 -9.54
CA LYS A 106 22.24 -10.93 -11.01
C LYS A 106 22.62 -12.31 -11.56
N LYS A 107 23.54 -13.00 -10.89
CA LYS A 107 23.90 -14.39 -11.22
C LYS A 107 22.72 -15.35 -11.03
N ALA A 108 22.08 -15.35 -9.86
CA ALA A 108 20.96 -16.24 -9.56
C ALA A 108 19.74 -15.98 -10.46
N MET A 109 19.47 -14.72 -10.83
CA MET A 109 18.45 -14.38 -11.83
C MET A 109 18.79 -14.96 -13.21
N GLY A 110 20.06 -14.89 -13.63
CA GLY A 110 20.51 -15.50 -14.88
C GLY A 110 20.37 -17.02 -14.90
N GLU A 111 20.61 -17.68 -13.75
CA GLU A 111 20.36 -19.12 -13.58
C GLU A 111 18.87 -19.44 -13.72
N ALA A 112 18.00 -18.65 -13.07
CA ALA A 112 16.56 -18.80 -13.19
C ALA A 112 16.04 -18.60 -14.63
N GLU A 113 16.56 -17.61 -15.36
CA GLU A 113 16.22 -17.40 -16.78
C GLU A 113 16.71 -18.55 -17.68
N THR A 114 17.92 -19.06 -17.42
CA THR A 114 18.51 -20.16 -18.20
C THR A 114 17.72 -21.44 -18.02
N GLU A 115 17.33 -21.75 -16.78
CA GLU A 115 16.62 -22.98 -16.47
C GLU A 115 15.15 -22.96 -16.91
N SER A 116 14.47 -21.82 -16.75
CA SER A 116 13.09 -21.65 -17.22
C SER A 116 12.98 -21.47 -18.73
N GLY A 117 14.03 -20.98 -19.40
CA GLY A 117 13.99 -20.54 -20.78
C GLY A 117 13.21 -19.23 -21.00
N VAL A 118 12.78 -18.55 -19.92
CA VAL A 118 11.94 -17.35 -19.97
C VAL A 118 12.65 -16.18 -19.30
N LYS A 119 12.69 -15.02 -19.97
CA LYS A 119 13.26 -13.79 -19.41
C LYS A 119 12.40 -13.24 -18.27
N ILE A 120 13.05 -12.75 -17.23
CA ILE A 120 12.37 -12.10 -16.11
C ILE A 120 11.66 -10.85 -16.65
N SER A 121 10.39 -10.71 -16.29
CA SER A 121 9.52 -9.62 -16.74
C SER A 121 9.07 -8.70 -15.59
N CYS A 122 9.38 -9.05 -14.34
CA CYS A 122 9.13 -8.21 -13.16
C CYS A 122 10.11 -8.56 -12.04
N ILE A 123 10.63 -7.54 -11.34
CA ILE A 123 11.39 -7.71 -10.10
C ILE A 123 10.49 -7.31 -8.93
N LEU A 124 10.16 -8.29 -8.09
CA LEU A 124 9.58 -8.08 -6.77
C LEU A 124 10.72 -8.19 -5.75
N SER A 125 10.97 -7.20 -4.90
CA SER A 125 12.07 -7.27 -3.94
C SER A 125 11.66 -6.80 -2.57
N ASP A 126 12.34 -7.30 -1.54
CA ASP A 126 12.39 -6.59 -0.27
C ASP A 126 12.88 -5.14 -0.51
N ALA A 127 12.23 -4.17 0.13
CA ALA A 127 12.55 -2.75 -0.02
C ALA A 127 13.99 -2.41 0.39
N PHE A 128 14.60 -3.17 1.32
CA PHE A 128 16.01 -2.99 1.71
C PHE A 128 16.96 -3.13 0.53
N LEU A 129 16.60 -3.96 -0.46
CA LEU A 129 17.39 -4.21 -1.67
C LEU A 129 17.17 -3.08 -2.70
N TRP A 130 17.50 -1.84 -2.33
CA TRP A 130 17.27 -0.64 -3.14
C TRP A 130 17.84 -0.72 -4.57
N PHE A 131 18.94 -1.47 -4.75
CA PHE A 131 19.58 -1.71 -6.05
C PHE A 131 18.69 -2.50 -7.02
N SER A 132 17.63 -3.18 -6.54
CA SER A 132 16.66 -3.87 -7.38
C SER A 132 15.98 -2.92 -8.37
N GLY A 133 15.84 -1.62 -8.02
CA GLY A 133 15.39 -0.61 -8.96
C GLY A 133 16.35 -0.35 -10.12
N ASP A 134 17.66 -0.45 -9.89
CA ASP A 134 18.68 -0.31 -10.94
C ASP A 134 18.73 -1.56 -11.81
N LEU A 135 18.67 -2.75 -11.21
CA LEU A 135 18.57 -4.02 -11.95
C LEU A 135 17.31 -4.04 -12.85
N ALA A 136 16.17 -3.61 -12.33
CA ALA A 136 14.93 -3.53 -13.08
C ALA A 136 15.04 -2.55 -14.26
N ALA A 137 15.68 -1.40 -14.05
CA ALA A 137 15.92 -0.42 -15.09
C ALA A 137 16.89 -0.93 -16.18
N GLU A 138 17.98 -1.63 -15.81
CA GLU A 138 18.90 -2.29 -16.75
C GLU A 138 18.17 -3.32 -17.63
N MET A 139 17.22 -4.05 -17.04
CA MET A 139 16.43 -5.07 -17.73
C MET A 139 15.21 -4.51 -18.47
N GLY A 140 14.84 -3.24 -18.24
CA GLY A 140 13.64 -2.63 -18.79
C GLY A 140 12.33 -3.24 -18.27
N VAL A 141 12.31 -3.67 -17.01
CA VAL A 141 11.16 -4.32 -16.35
C VAL A 141 10.68 -3.50 -15.14
N PRO A 142 9.42 -3.67 -14.68
CA PRO A 142 8.94 -3.05 -13.45
C PRO A 142 9.70 -3.52 -12.21
N TRP A 143 9.84 -2.60 -11.26
CA TRP A 143 10.27 -2.87 -9.89
C TRP A 143 9.11 -2.66 -8.92
N VAL A 144 8.73 -3.72 -8.22
CA VAL A 144 7.79 -3.68 -7.10
C VAL A 144 8.59 -3.91 -5.82
N ALA A 145 8.64 -2.91 -4.96
CA ALA A 145 9.30 -3.02 -3.66
C ALA A 145 8.30 -3.46 -2.58
N PHE A 146 8.70 -4.35 -1.69
CA PHE A 146 7.89 -4.82 -0.57
C PHE A 146 8.52 -4.37 0.75
N TRP A 147 7.82 -3.48 1.46
CA TRP A 147 8.18 -3.03 2.79
C TRP A 147 7.52 -3.95 3.83
N THR A 148 8.37 -4.66 4.58
CA THR A 148 7.97 -5.71 5.53
C THR A 148 7.60 -5.18 6.92
N ALA A 149 7.88 -3.90 7.21
CA ALA A 149 7.67 -3.27 8.51
C ALA A 149 6.53 -2.24 8.48
N GLY A 150 6.41 -1.43 9.54
CA GLY A 150 5.33 -0.45 9.68
C GLY A 150 5.44 0.76 8.76
N SER A 151 4.30 1.34 8.39
CA SER A 151 4.22 2.58 7.60
C SER A 151 5.01 3.73 8.26
N CYS A 152 5.05 3.74 9.60
CA CYS A 152 5.79 4.74 10.35
C CYS A 152 7.31 4.68 10.11
N ALA A 153 7.90 3.49 10.18
CA ALA A 153 9.32 3.30 9.89
C ALA A 153 9.65 3.60 8.43
N LEU A 154 8.76 3.25 7.49
CA LEU A 154 8.91 3.63 6.08
C LEU A 154 8.96 5.15 5.90
N SER A 155 8.03 5.87 6.52
CA SER A 155 7.99 7.33 6.48
C SER A 155 9.27 7.93 7.06
N VAL A 156 9.76 7.43 8.19
CA VAL A 156 11.02 7.89 8.77
C VAL A 156 12.20 7.69 7.79
N HIS A 157 12.33 6.52 7.18
CA HIS A 157 13.43 6.26 6.24
C HIS A 157 13.35 7.12 4.98
N MET A 158 12.15 7.35 4.44
CA MET A 158 11.95 8.24 3.29
C MET A 158 12.28 9.71 3.61
N ASN A 159 12.12 10.12 4.86
CA ASN A 159 12.41 11.49 5.31
C ASN A 159 13.77 11.60 6.02
N THR A 160 14.69 10.63 5.85
CA THR A 160 15.99 10.62 6.54
C THR A 160 16.76 11.94 6.34
N ASP A 161 16.79 12.47 5.11
CA ASP A 161 17.51 13.72 4.82
C ASP A 161 16.84 14.94 5.45
N GLU A 162 15.51 15.01 5.43
CA GLU A 162 14.75 16.08 6.09
C GLU A 162 14.96 16.07 7.61
N ILE A 163 14.93 14.89 8.22
CA ILE A 163 15.22 14.69 9.64
C ILE A 163 16.65 15.15 9.96
N ARG A 164 17.65 14.71 9.18
CA ARG A 164 19.05 15.11 9.36
C ARG A 164 19.28 16.61 9.14
N ASN A 165 18.60 17.22 8.19
CA ASN A 165 18.71 18.66 7.91
C ASN A 165 18.07 19.49 9.02
N THR A 166 16.94 19.05 9.56
CA THR A 166 16.19 19.78 10.59
C THR A 166 16.83 19.65 11.97
N LEU A 167 17.32 18.46 12.31
CA LEU A 167 17.94 18.17 13.61
C LEU A 167 19.46 18.44 13.62
N GLY A 168 20.07 18.62 12.45
CA GLY A 168 21.52 18.67 12.27
C GLY A 168 22.17 17.28 12.23
N MET A 169 23.35 17.18 11.63
CA MET A 169 24.11 15.92 11.64
C MET A 169 24.81 15.71 12.99
N PRO A 170 24.67 14.52 13.62
CA PRO A 170 25.44 14.19 14.82
C PRO A 170 26.94 14.33 14.53
N GLY A 171 27.63 15.14 15.34
CA GLY A 171 29.09 15.28 15.26
C GLY A 171 29.65 16.37 14.33
N LYS A 172 28.84 17.10 13.54
CA LYS A 172 29.35 18.28 12.78
C LYS A 172 29.57 19.54 13.63
N ALA A 173 29.09 19.55 14.88
CA ALA A 173 29.39 20.63 15.83
C ALA A 173 30.85 20.66 16.32
N ASN A 174 31.67 19.62 16.09
CA ASN A 174 33.03 19.51 16.65
C ASN A 174 34.20 19.63 15.65
N LYS A 175 33.97 20.12 14.42
CA LYS A 175 35.07 20.39 13.46
C LYS A 175 35.25 21.85 13.05
N LEU A 176 34.34 22.75 13.43
CA LEU A 176 34.44 24.19 13.13
C LEU A 176 34.84 25.06 14.34
N LEU A 177 35.12 24.46 15.49
CA LEU A 177 35.44 25.16 16.75
C LEU A 177 36.93 25.12 17.14
N ALA A 178 37.82 24.79 16.20
CA ALA A 178 39.27 24.72 16.46
C ALA A 178 40.07 25.96 15.98
N SER A 179 39.44 26.97 15.35
CA SER A 179 40.19 28.10 14.78
C SER A 179 39.94 29.47 15.41
N ASP A 180 38.88 29.69 16.20
CA ASP A 180 38.58 31.04 16.69
C ASP A 180 38.57 31.15 18.22
N LEU A 181 39.63 31.80 18.69
CA LEU A 181 40.00 32.04 20.07
C LEU A 181 39.13 33.16 20.66
N GLN A 182 37.83 32.92 20.88
CA GLN A 182 36.98 33.90 21.59
C GLN A 182 35.76 33.35 22.35
N PHE A 183 35.57 32.03 22.46
CA PHE A 183 34.33 31.45 23.02
C PHE A 183 34.51 30.63 24.30
N ASN A 184 35.39 31.05 25.22
CA ASN A 184 35.55 30.40 26.53
C ASN A 184 34.74 31.05 27.68
N PHE A 185 33.83 31.99 27.40
CA PHE A 185 33.00 32.61 28.45
C PHE A 185 31.61 31.94 28.63
N LEU A 186 31.25 30.95 27.81
CA LEU A 186 29.93 30.28 27.85
C LEU A 186 29.98 28.79 28.23
N LEU A 187 31.10 28.31 28.77
CA LEU A 187 31.27 26.90 29.22
C LEU A 187 31.06 26.70 30.73
N LEU A 188 30.42 27.65 31.42
CA LEU A 188 30.00 27.50 32.82
C LEU A 188 28.47 27.41 33.02
N GLN A 189 27.69 27.19 31.95
CA GLN A 189 26.23 26.94 32.04
C GLN A 189 25.79 25.57 31.47
N LYS A 190 26.74 24.68 31.15
CA LYS A 190 26.47 23.43 30.41
C LYS A 190 26.23 22.23 31.33
N GLU A 191 25.29 22.36 32.26
CA GLU A 191 24.60 21.19 32.85
C GLU A 191 23.09 21.16 32.52
N ASN A 192 22.52 22.27 32.05
CA ASN A 192 21.09 22.33 31.70
C ASN A 192 20.75 22.06 30.21
N CYS A 193 21.71 22.08 29.28
CA CYS A 193 21.42 21.89 27.84
C CYS A 193 21.26 20.43 27.40
N VAL A 194 21.69 19.43 28.19
CA VAL A 194 21.51 18.01 27.80
C VAL A 194 20.04 17.59 27.96
N ALA A 195 19.27 18.24 28.83
CA ALA A 195 17.87 17.93 29.06
C ALA A 195 16.91 18.51 27.99
N GLU A 196 17.32 19.55 27.25
CA GLU A 196 16.46 20.21 26.25
C GLU A 196 16.43 19.50 24.89
N THR A 197 17.51 18.81 24.49
CA THR A 197 17.55 18.03 23.24
C THR A 197 16.65 16.79 23.29
N VAL A 198 16.35 16.29 24.50
CA VAL A 198 15.63 15.03 24.77
C VAL A 198 14.10 15.14 24.56
N LYS A 199 13.55 16.35 24.36
CA LYS A 199 12.09 16.56 24.21
C LYS A 199 11.65 16.92 22.80
N GLN A 200 12.55 16.97 21.82
CA GLN A 200 12.16 17.36 20.47
C GLN A 200 11.43 16.21 19.77
N THR A 201 10.18 16.45 19.37
CA THR A 201 9.35 15.51 18.62
C THR A 201 9.38 15.81 17.12
N LEU A 202 9.06 14.82 16.30
CA LEU A 202 9.03 14.92 14.84
C LEU A 202 7.74 15.58 14.32
N THR A 203 7.39 16.75 14.85
CA THR A 203 6.17 17.49 14.46
C THR A 203 6.15 17.94 13.00
N PHE A 204 7.32 18.00 12.36
CA PHE A 204 7.48 18.38 10.95
C PHE A 204 7.23 17.22 9.98
N ILE A 205 7.20 15.96 10.45
CA ILE A 205 6.86 14.80 9.62
C ILE A 205 5.38 14.43 9.83
N PRO A 206 4.55 14.35 8.77
CA PRO A 206 3.14 14.00 8.89
C PRO A 206 2.93 12.67 9.63
N GLY A 207 2.11 12.70 10.68
CA GLY A 207 1.78 11.53 11.50
C GLY A 207 2.82 11.17 12.57
N MET A 208 3.87 11.97 12.76
CA MET A 208 4.98 11.66 13.69
C MET A 208 5.06 12.61 14.91
N SER A 209 4.00 13.33 15.24
CA SER A 209 4.01 14.33 16.33
C SER A 209 4.29 13.74 17.71
N ALA A 210 3.97 12.46 17.94
CA ALA A 210 4.25 11.73 19.18
C ALA A 210 5.66 11.10 19.23
N VAL A 211 6.40 11.09 18.11
CA VAL A 211 7.69 10.40 17.99
C VAL A 211 8.81 11.32 18.44
N HIS A 212 9.60 10.87 19.42
CA HIS A 212 10.81 11.57 19.85
C HIS A 212 12.03 11.14 19.02
N ILE A 213 13.09 11.94 19.05
CA ILE A 213 14.35 11.63 18.38
C ILE A 213 14.91 10.27 18.83
N ASP A 214 14.82 9.95 20.13
CA ASP A 214 15.32 8.68 20.68
C ASP A 214 14.47 7.45 20.26
N ASP A 215 13.28 7.68 19.70
CA ASP A 215 12.45 6.61 19.15
C ASP A 215 12.85 6.26 17.70
N LEU A 216 13.71 7.06 17.05
CA LEU A 216 14.16 6.83 15.67
C LEU A 216 15.00 5.54 15.55
N PRO A 217 14.85 4.79 14.44
CA PRO A 217 15.73 3.68 14.13
C PRO A 217 17.21 4.10 14.04
N GLU A 218 18.10 3.26 14.53
CA GLU A 218 19.54 3.42 14.33
C GLU A 218 19.88 3.55 12.84
N GLY A 219 20.83 4.43 12.51
CA GLY A 219 21.20 4.73 11.13
C GLY A 219 20.43 5.90 10.49
N VAL A 220 19.33 6.37 11.11
CA VAL A 220 18.62 7.59 10.66
C VAL A 220 19.33 8.83 11.17
N HIS A 221 19.33 9.03 12.49
CA HIS A 221 19.97 10.16 13.16
C HIS A 221 20.92 9.73 14.29
N SER A 222 20.87 8.49 14.77
CA SER A 222 21.77 7.97 15.82
C SER A 222 22.54 6.74 15.33
N GLY A 223 23.52 6.28 16.11
CA GLY A 223 24.34 5.11 15.79
C GLY A 223 25.39 5.36 14.71
N ASN A 224 25.92 4.28 14.12
CA ASN A 224 26.91 4.37 13.05
C ASN A 224 26.23 4.59 11.68
N LEU A 225 26.12 5.86 11.28
CA LEU A 225 25.51 6.27 10.01
C LEU A 225 26.28 5.77 8.77
N GLU A 226 27.55 5.39 8.93
CA GLU A 226 28.41 4.85 7.86
C GLU A 226 28.38 3.31 7.79
N SER A 227 27.61 2.65 8.66
CA SER A 227 27.44 1.19 8.58
C SER A 227 26.75 0.80 7.27
N ALA A 228 27.04 -0.41 6.77
CA ALA A 228 26.44 -0.90 5.53
C ALA A 228 24.90 -0.91 5.59
N ILE A 229 24.32 -1.24 6.75
CA ILE A 229 22.87 -1.23 6.98
C ILE A 229 22.31 0.19 6.95
N ALA A 230 22.95 1.16 7.63
CA ALA A 230 22.51 2.55 7.61
C ALA A 230 22.57 3.15 6.20
N GLN A 231 23.66 2.91 5.46
CA GLN A 231 23.79 3.34 4.07
C GLN A 231 22.76 2.66 3.15
N MET A 232 22.48 1.37 3.35
CA MET A 232 21.43 0.65 2.63
C MET A 232 20.05 1.27 2.86
N LEU A 233 19.67 1.51 4.12
CA LEU A 233 18.36 2.08 4.49
C LEU A 233 18.21 3.53 3.99
N HIS A 234 19.28 4.33 4.05
CA HIS A 234 19.27 5.69 3.50
C HIS A 234 19.08 5.65 1.97
N LYS A 235 19.84 4.81 1.26
CA LYS A 235 19.69 4.63 -0.19
C LYS A 235 18.32 4.07 -0.57
N MET A 236 17.74 3.19 0.24
CA MET A 236 16.37 2.73 0.06
C MET A 236 15.39 3.92 0.07
N GLY A 237 15.42 4.76 1.11
CA GLY A 237 14.52 5.92 1.21
C GLY A 237 14.59 6.83 -0.03
N LEU A 238 15.79 7.02 -0.58
CA LEU A 238 16.02 7.80 -1.81
C LEU A 238 15.50 7.13 -3.09
N ASN A 239 15.49 5.81 -3.16
CA ASN A 239 15.20 5.08 -4.40
C ASN A 239 13.74 4.59 -4.49
N LEU A 240 13.03 4.38 -3.37
CA LEU A 240 11.64 3.91 -3.39
C LEU A 240 10.67 4.78 -4.22
N PRO A 241 10.81 6.12 -4.33
CA PRO A 241 9.99 6.92 -5.25
C PRO A 241 10.09 6.53 -6.74
N ARG A 242 11.16 5.81 -7.14
CA ARG A 242 11.35 5.29 -8.50
C ARG A 242 10.59 3.97 -8.73
N ALA A 243 10.22 3.25 -7.68
CA ALA A 243 9.52 1.97 -7.78
C ALA A 243 8.17 2.15 -8.49
N THR A 244 7.79 1.16 -9.29
CA THR A 244 6.48 1.11 -9.93
C THR A 244 5.37 1.11 -8.87
N ALA A 245 5.56 0.31 -7.82
CA ALA A 245 4.72 0.31 -6.64
C ALA A 245 5.56 -0.07 -5.42
N VAL A 246 5.19 0.48 -4.27
CA VAL A 246 5.67 0.04 -2.96
C VAL A 246 4.51 -0.64 -2.26
N VAL A 247 4.65 -1.95 -2.05
CA VAL A 247 3.71 -2.78 -1.33
C VAL A 247 4.10 -2.75 0.14
N VAL A 248 3.12 -2.51 1.02
CA VAL A 248 3.32 -2.40 2.47
C VAL A 248 2.50 -3.48 3.15
N ASN A 249 3.14 -4.28 4.03
CA ASN A 249 2.40 -5.20 4.90
C ASN A 249 1.72 -4.42 6.04
N SER A 250 0.70 -3.64 5.72
CA SER A 250 -0.13 -2.86 6.65
C SER A 250 -1.48 -2.63 5.98
N PHE A 251 -2.43 -2.08 6.72
CA PHE A 251 -3.70 -1.58 6.19
C PHE A 251 -3.74 -0.05 6.29
N GLU A 252 -4.54 0.60 5.45
CA GLU A 252 -4.53 2.07 5.30
C GLU A 252 -5.06 2.80 6.53
N GLU A 253 -6.05 2.20 7.18
CA GLU A 253 -6.83 2.73 8.30
C GLU A 253 -6.02 2.79 9.60
N LEU A 254 -4.91 2.05 9.69
CA LEU A 254 -4.04 2.06 10.88
C LEU A 254 -3.40 3.43 11.11
N ASP A 255 -2.90 4.05 10.04
CA ASP A 255 -2.23 5.36 10.09
C ASP A 255 -2.62 6.24 8.89
N PRO A 256 -3.85 6.79 8.83
CA PRO A 256 -4.35 7.50 7.65
C PRO A 256 -3.49 8.69 7.21
N ILE A 257 -2.90 9.42 8.18
CA ILE A 257 -2.04 10.58 7.90
C ILE A 257 -0.74 10.12 7.22
N ILE A 258 -0.12 9.07 7.74
CA ILE A 258 1.12 8.50 7.17
C ILE A 258 0.82 7.90 5.80
N THR A 259 -0.28 7.15 5.67
CA THR A 259 -0.73 6.56 4.40
C THR A 259 -0.90 7.63 3.32
N ASN A 260 -1.55 8.75 3.64
CA ASN A 260 -1.74 9.85 2.69
C ASN A 260 -0.42 10.52 2.29
N ASP A 261 0.49 10.74 3.23
CA ASP A 261 1.84 11.29 2.92
C ASP A 261 2.64 10.34 2.01
N LEU A 262 2.61 9.02 2.29
CA LEU A 262 3.27 8.02 1.45
C LEU A 262 2.68 7.98 0.03
N LYS A 263 1.35 8.11 -0.12
CA LYS A 263 0.68 8.20 -1.44
C LYS A 263 1.08 9.43 -2.24
N LEU A 264 1.51 10.52 -1.59
CA LEU A 264 2.02 11.71 -2.26
C LEU A 264 3.48 11.57 -2.70
N LYS A 265 4.29 10.81 -1.94
CA LYS A 265 5.73 10.65 -2.17
C LYS A 265 6.09 9.49 -3.10
N LEU A 266 5.20 8.51 -3.23
CA LEU A 266 5.41 7.29 -4.02
C LEU A 266 4.48 7.27 -5.24
N ARG A 267 4.94 6.68 -6.36
CA ARG A 267 4.08 6.48 -7.55
C ARG A 267 2.80 5.70 -7.22
N LYS A 268 2.96 4.69 -6.37
CA LYS A 268 1.86 3.89 -5.82
C LYS A 268 2.29 3.31 -4.47
N ALA A 269 1.53 3.59 -3.42
CA ALA A 269 1.64 2.92 -2.13
C ALA A 269 0.45 1.94 -2.01
N LEU A 270 0.74 0.65 -1.85
CA LEU A 270 -0.25 -0.43 -1.81
C LEU A 270 -0.18 -1.15 -0.47
N HIS A 271 -1.04 -0.75 0.46
CA HIS A 271 -1.25 -1.41 1.74
C HIS A 271 -2.10 -2.66 1.51
N ILE A 272 -1.53 -3.85 1.70
CA ILE A 272 -2.18 -5.14 1.39
C ILE A 272 -2.34 -6.06 2.62
N GLY A 273 -1.92 -5.57 3.78
CA GLY A 273 -1.93 -6.32 5.04
C GLY A 273 -3.25 -6.17 5.81
N PRO A 274 -3.30 -6.66 7.06
CA PRO A 274 -2.23 -7.44 7.69
C PRO A 274 -2.16 -8.85 7.12
N SER A 275 -0.95 -9.31 6.79
CA SER A 275 -0.72 -10.68 6.32
C SER A 275 -1.22 -11.76 7.29
N ALA A 276 -1.31 -11.44 8.59
CA ALA A 276 -1.87 -12.29 9.62
C ALA A 276 -3.35 -12.67 9.39
N LEU A 277 -4.10 -11.84 8.65
CA LEU A 277 -5.50 -12.12 8.26
C LEU A 277 -5.63 -12.50 6.78
N SER A 278 -4.80 -11.93 5.91
CA SER A 278 -4.89 -12.14 4.45
C SER A 278 -4.30 -13.46 3.96
N SER A 279 -3.52 -14.18 4.77
CA SER A 279 -2.80 -15.37 4.33
C SER A 279 -2.86 -16.51 5.34
N PRO A 280 -2.94 -17.77 4.88
CA PRO A 280 -2.80 -18.90 5.79
C PRO A 280 -1.40 -18.90 6.40
N PRO A 281 -1.25 -19.27 7.68
CA PRO A 281 0.04 -19.34 8.34
C PRO A 281 0.97 -20.36 7.66
N LEU A 282 2.26 -20.03 7.61
CA LEU A 282 3.31 -20.88 7.02
C LEU A 282 3.45 -22.26 7.71
N SER A 283 3.08 -22.35 8.99
CA SER A 283 2.99 -23.60 9.74
C SER A 283 1.80 -23.57 10.70
N ASN A 284 1.10 -24.70 10.79
CA ASN A 284 0.01 -24.95 11.74
C ASN A 284 0.45 -25.92 12.86
N SER A 285 1.74 -26.23 12.98
CA SER A 285 2.22 -27.26 13.92
C SER A 285 2.18 -26.77 15.37
N ASP A 286 1.24 -27.28 16.17
CA ASP A 286 1.23 -27.13 17.62
C ASP A 286 1.89 -28.35 18.31
N GLU A 287 3.16 -28.61 17.97
CA GLU A 287 3.90 -29.80 18.46
C GLU A 287 3.98 -29.86 19.99
N ASN A 288 3.96 -28.69 20.64
CA ASN A 288 4.10 -28.57 22.08
C ASN A 288 2.75 -28.57 22.82
N GLY A 289 1.61 -28.62 22.13
CA GLY A 289 0.27 -28.57 22.73
C GLY A 289 -0.05 -27.25 23.44
N CYS A 290 0.38 -26.13 22.86
CA CYS A 290 0.16 -24.78 23.38
C CYS A 290 -1.34 -24.44 23.42
N LEU A 291 -2.08 -24.77 22.35
CA LEU A 291 -3.51 -24.44 22.23
C LEU A 291 -4.34 -25.25 23.23
N LEU A 292 -4.06 -26.55 23.35
CA LEU A 292 -4.69 -27.42 24.35
C LEU A 292 -4.41 -26.98 25.80
N TRP A 293 -3.25 -26.37 26.04
CA TRP A 293 -2.95 -25.78 27.35
C TRP A 293 -3.76 -24.50 27.59
N LEU A 294 -3.91 -23.64 26.57
CA LEU A 294 -4.69 -22.40 26.65
C LEU A 294 -6.20 -22.64 26.85
N GLU A 295 -6.76 -23.72 26.31
CA GLU A 295 -8.16 -24.11 26.53
C GLU A 295 -8.51 -24.30 28.01
N LYS A 296 -7.53 -24.64 28.85
CA LYS A 296 -7.71 -24.85 30.30
C LYS A 296 -7.60 -23.56 31.12
N GLN A 297 -7.22 -22.45 30.49
CA GLN A 297 -6.99 -21.17 31.16
C GLN A 297 -8.23 -20.28 31.13
N LYS A 298 -8.30 -19.32 32.05
CA LYS A 298 -9.40 -18.34 32.08
C LYS A 298 -9.28 -17.36 30.90
N PRO A 299 -10.40 -16.78 30.42
CA PRO A 299 -10.37 -15.72 29.42
C PRO A 299 -9.51 -14.54 29.87
N SER A 300 -8.71 -14.00 28.94
CA SER A 300 -7.84 -12.83 29.14
C SER A 300 -6.96 -12.88 30.39
N SER A 301 -6.51 -14.06 30.83
CA SER A 301 -5.66 -14.22 32.02
C SER A 301 -4.21 -14.55 31.69
N VAL A 302 -3.92 -15.05 30.49
CA VAL A 302 -2.59 -15.57 30.13
C VAL A 302 -1.70 -14.46 29.59
N ALA A 303 -0.46 -14.37 30.09
CA ALA A 303 0.60 -13.59 29.47
C ALA A 303 1.35 -14.43 28.43
N TYR A 304 1.24 -14.05 27.15
CA TYR A 304 2.08 -14.62 26.10
C TYR A 304 3.37 -13.82 26.00
N VAL A 305 4.53 -14.50 25.96
CA VAL A 305 5.85 -13.86 25.95
C VAL A 305 6.65 -14.34 24.74
N SER A 306 7.07 -13.40 23.88
CA SER A 306 7.91 -13.69 22.70
C SER A 306 8.70 -12.45 22.25
N PHE A 307 10.02 -12.61 22.12
CA PHE A 307 10.92 -11.53 21.66
C PHE A 307 11.40 -11.76 20.22
N GLY A 308 10.62 -12.50 19.42
CA GLY A 308 10.89 -12.73 18.00
C GLY A 308 11.92 -13.82 17.74
N SER A 309 12.46 -13.85 16.51
CA SER A 309 13.34 -14.90 16.03
C SER A 309 14.82 -14.70 16.41
N MET A 310 15.22 -13.45 16.69
CA MET A 310 16.63 -13.05 16.78
C MET A 310 17.05 -12.59 18.18
N MET A 311 16.11 -12.21 19.05
CA MET A 311 16.43 -11.57 20.33
C MET A 311 16.14 -12.43 21.53
N THR A 312 16.97 -12.22 22.56
CA THR A 312 16.74 -12.70 23.91
C THR A 312 17.10 -11.55 24.86
N PRO A 313 16.24 -11.21 25.84
CA PRO A 313 16.58 -10.20 26.85
C PRO A 313 17.87 -10.54 27.60
N PRO A 314 18.59 -9.53 28.13
CA PRO A 314 19.75 -9.75 28.99
C PRO A 314 19.42 -10.64 30.21
N PRO A 315 20.41 -11.37 30.78
CA PRO A 315 20.16 -12.31 31.88
C PRO A 315 19.44 -11.70 33.09
N LYS A 316 19.76 -10.44 33.44
CA LYS A 316 19.09 -9.73 34.55
C LYS A 316 17.61 -9.47 34.27
N GLU A 317 17.26 -9.17 33.01
CA GLU A 317 15.88 -8.95 32.59
C GLU A 317 15.10 -10.28 32.52
N MET A 318 15.75 -11.35 32.04
CA MET A 318 15.18 -12.71 32.06
C MET A 318 14.82 -13.15 33.48
N LEU A 319 15.74 -12.95 34.43
CA LEU A 319 15.54 -13.22 35.85
C LEU A 319 14.37 -12.41 36.41
N ALA A 320 14.35 -11.10 36.17
CA ALA A 320 13.30 -10.21 36.66
C ALA A 320 11.91 -10.61 36.12
N LEU A 321 11.81 -10.91 34.83
CA LEU A 321 10.56 -11.34 34.20
C LEU A 321 10.08 -12.68 34.75
N ALA A 322 10.95 -13.70 34.79
CA ALA A 322 10.62 -15.02 35.30
C ALA A 322 10.14 -14.97 36.76
N GLN A 323 10.92 -14.34 37.65
CA GLN A 323 10.54 -14.21 39.06
C GLN A 323 9.24 -13.44 39.26
N THR A 324 8.95 -12.46 38.40
CA THR A 324 7.73 -11.67 38.50
C THR A 324 6.51 -12.51 38.11
N LEU A 325 6.58 -13.26 37.00
CA LEU A 325 5.52 -14.16 36.55
C LEU A 325 5.19 -15.21 37.62
N GLU A 326 6.21 -15.82 38.22
CA GLU A 326 6.05 -16.78 39.32
C GLU A 326 5.44 -16.12 40.57
N SER A 327 5.98 -14.97 41.02
CA SER A 327 5.52 -14.31 42.25
C SER A 327 4.10 -13.76 42.19
N LEU A 328 3.64 -13.37 41.01
CA LEU A 328 2.29 -12.85 40.79
C LEU A 328 1.30 -13.96 40.40
N GLU A 329 1.77 -15.21 40.29
CA GLU A 329 0.97 -16.35 39.84
C GLU A 329 0.20 -16.05 38.53
N VAL A 330 0.84 -15.35 37.60
CA VAL A 330 0.24 -15.03 36.29
C VAL A 330 0.42 -16.23 35.36
N PRO A 331 -0.65 -16.85 34.84
CA PRO A 331 -0.51 -17.92 33.86
C PRO A 331 0.23 -17.41 32.63
N PHE A 332 1.21 -18.15 32.13
CA PHE A 332 2.04 -17.67 31.03
C PHE A 332 2.38 -18.74 29.99
N LEU A 333 2.52 -18.31 28.74
CA LEU A 333 3.09 -19.11 27.66
C LEU A 333 4.30 -18.36 27.10
N TRP A 334 5.50 -18.90 27.28
CA TRP A 334 6.75 -18.25 26.89
C TRP A 334 7.41 -19.00 25.74
N SER A 335 7.49 -18.34 24.57
CA SER A 335 8.32 -18.77 23.44
C SER A 335 9.77 -18.35 23.68
N LEU A 336 10.62 -19.30 24.05
CA LEU A 336 12.04 -19.10 24.35
C LEU A 336 12.89 -20.18 23.67
N ARG A 337 13.84 -19.75 22.83
CA ARG A 337 14.74 -20.67 22.10
C ARG A 337 15.54 -21.55 23.06
N ASP A 338 15.80 -22.79 22.65
CA ASP A 338 16.46 -23.80 23.51
C ASP A 338 17.83 -23.36 24.01
N HIS A 339 18.63 -22.72 23.15
CA HIS A 339 19.93 -22.19 23.52
C HIS A 339 19.86 -21.04 24.54
N SER A 340 18.70 -20.41 24.74
CA SER A 340 18.47 -19.33 25.71
C SER A 340 17.81 -19.81 27.00
N ARG A 341 17.37 -21.08 27.08
CA ARG A 341 16.70 -21.63 28.28
C ARG A 341 17.59 -21.60 29.53
N HIS A 342 18.91 -21.71 29.35
CA HIS A 342 19.88 -21.62 30.45
C HIS A 342 19.92 -20.25 31.15
N LEU A 343 19.27 -19.23 30.58
CA LEU A 343 19.15 -17.89 31.18
C LEU A 343 17.97 -17.78 32.16
N LEU A 344 17.10 -18.79 32.21
CA LEU A 344 16.04 -18.86 33.21
C LEU A 344 16.63 -19.19 34.59
N PRO A 345 15.96 -18.79 35.68
CA PRO A 345 16.38 -19.17 37.03
C PRO A 345 16.36 -20.69 37.19
N GLU A 346 17.30 -21.21 37.98
CA GLU A 346 17.37 -22.65 38.27
C GLU A 346 16.07 -23.13 38.93
N GLY A 347 15.48 -24.21 38.40
CA GLY A 347 14.22 -24.78 38.88
C GLY A 347 12.95 -24.04 38.45
N PHE A 348 13.04 -22.95 37.67
CA PHE A 348 11.87 -22.14 37.28
C PHE A 348 10.85 -22.91 36.44
N VAL A 349 11.30 -23.75 35.51
CA VAL A 349 10.39 -24.49 34.62
C VAL A 349 9.62 -25.55 35.42
N GLU A 350 10.30 -26.21 36.35
CA GLU A 350 9.73 -27.21 37.24
C GLU A 350 8.80 -26.57 38.29
N SER A 351 9.19 -25.43 38.87
CA SER A 351 8.37 -24.74 39.88
C SER A 351 7.09 -24.13 39.30
N THR A 352 7.07 -23.82 38.00
CA THR A 352 5.94 -23.19 37.31
C THR A 352 5.17 -24.12 36.38
N GLU A 353 5.42 -25.44 36.40
CA GLU A 353 4.80 -26.40 35.47
C GLU A 353 3.25 -26.37 35.52
N SER A 354 2.67 -26.14 36.70
CA SER A 354 1.21 -26.02 36.88
C SER A 354 0.66 -24.65 36.47
N LEU A 355 1.51 -23.63 36.38
CA LEU A 355 1.14 -22.24 36.15
C LEU A 355 1.35 -21.79 34.71
N GLY A 356 2.43 -22.24 34.07
CA GLY A 356 2.88 -21.74 32.78
C GLY A 356 3.60 -22.78 31.95
N LYS A 357 3.92 -22.40 30.71
CA LYS A 357 4.59 -23.29 29.74
C LYS A 357 5.69 -22.55 29.00
N VAL A 358 6.89 -23.14 28.96
CA VAL A 358 8.03 -22.63 28.18
C VAL A 358 8.28 -23.55 26.98
N VAL A 359 8.28 -22.99 25.78
CA VAL A 359 8.42 -23.74 24.51
C VAL A 359 9.46 -23.09 23.60
N SER A 360 10.13 -23.88 22.76
CA SER A 360 11.14 -23.38 21.80
C SER A 360 10.54 -22.60 20.62
N TRP A 361 9.28 -22.90 20.32
CA TRP A 361 8.46 -22.25 19.29
C TRP A 361 6.98 -22.45 19.64
N ALA A 362 6.19 -21.40 19.45
CA ALA A 362 4.75 -21.40 19.63
C ALA A 362 4.05 -21.06 18.30
N PRO A 363 2.84 -21.60 18.04
CA PRO A 363 2.00 -21.15 16.94
C PRO A 363 1.42 -19.75 17.25
N GLN A 364 2.29 -18.73 17.19
CA GLN A 364 2.04 -17.38 17.70
C GLN A 364 0.74 -16.73 17.18
N PRO A 365 0.39 -16.78 15.87
CA PRO A 365 -0.88 -16.24 15.40
C PRO A 365 -2.10 -16.89 16.05
N GLN A 366 -2.09 -18.22 16.21
CA GLN A 366 -3.17 -18.98 16.83
C GLN A 366 -3.24 -18.73 18.35
N VAL A 367 -2.08 -18.59 19.00
CA VAL A 367 -1.99 -18.22 20.42
C VAL A 367 -2.60 -16.84 20.65
N LEU A 368 -2.22 -15.83 19.86
CA LEU A 368 -2.73 -14.46 19.98
C LEU A 368 -4.22 -14.34 19.62
N ALA A 369 -4.74 -15.23 18.78
CA ALA A 369 -6.17 -15.33 18.50
C ALA A 369 -6.96 -16.05 19.61
N HIS A 370 -6.31 -16.69 20.57
CA HIS A 370 -6.97 -17.49 21.60
C HIS A 370 -7.57 -16.62 22.72
N PRO A 371 -8.85 -16.80 23.11
CA PRO A 371 -9.53 -15.95 24.10
C PRO A 371 -8.87 -15.88 25.49
N SER A 372 -8.12 -16.91 25.87
CA SER A 372 -7.41 -16.95 27.16
C SER A 372 -6.22 -16.01 27.26
N VAL A 373 -5.67 -15.54 26.13
CA VAL A 373 -4.52 -14.62 26.15
C VAL A 373 -5.00 -13.21 26.50
N GLY A 374 -4.46 -12.65 27.58
CA GLY A 374 -4.82 -11.33 28.10
C GLY A 374 -3.81 -10.23 27.76
N VAL A 375 -2.54 -10.60 27.55
CA VAL A 375 -1.47 -9.66 27.23
C VAL A 375 -0.36 -10.33 26.43
N PHE A 376 0.24 -9.56 25.51
CA PHE A 376 1.42 -9.97 24.74
C PHE A 376 2.65 -9.17 25.16
N VAL A 377 3.59 -9.81 25.85
CA VAL A 377 4.91 -9.27 26.16
C VAL A 377 5.82 -9.46 24.95
N SER A 378 6.20 -8.35 24.31
CA SER A 378 6.79 -8.36 22.98
C SER A 378 7.94 -7.37 22.79
N HIS A 379 8.82 -7.72 21.87
CA HIS A 379 9.86 -6.84 21.35
C HIS A 379 9.38 -5.77 20.36
N CYS A 380 8.07 -5.76 20.01
CA CYS A 380 7.49 -4.80 19.06
C CYS A 380 8.01 -4.92 17.61
N GLY A 381 8.41 -6.13 17.20
CA GLY A 381 8.60 -6.42 15.77
C GLY A 381 7.27 -6.30 15.02
N TRP A 382 7.32 -5.79 13.79
CA TRP A 382 6.11 -5.43 13.05
C TRP A 382 5.12 -6.59 12.83
N ASN A 383 5.59 -7.77 12.41
CA ASN A 383 4.71 -8.94 12.23
C ASN A 383 3.98 -9.31 13.53
N SER A 384 4.68 -9.26 14.68
CA SER A 384 4.09 -9.49 16.00
C SER A 384 3.03 -8.47 16.38
N ILE A 385 3.19 -7.20 15.98
CA ILE A 385 2.17 -6.16 16.20
C ILE A 385 0.92 -6.48 15.39
N LEU A 386 1.07 -6.80 14.10
CA LEU A 386 -0.07 -7.16 13.24
C LEU A 386 -0.81 -8.40 13.75
N GLU A 387 -0.10 -9.41 14.24
CA GLU A 387 -0.69 -10.59 14.85
C GLU A 387 -1.42 -10.25 16.17
N SER A 388 -0.88 -9.33 16.98
CA SER A 388 -1.55 -8.84 18.20
C SER A 388 -2.84 -8.08 17.88
N VAL A 389 -2.81 -7.22 16.85
CA VAL A 389 -3.99 -6.50 16.35
C VAL A 389 -5.02 -7.48 15.80
N ALA A 390 -4.62 -8.47 15.00
CA ALA A 390 -5.51 -9.52 14.52
C ALA A 390 -6.12 -10.35 15.66
N GLY A 391 -5.35 -10.60 16.72
CA GLY A 391 -5.80 -11.29 17.93
C GLY A 391 -6.74 -10.43 18.79
N GLY A 392 -6.52 -9.12 18.84
CA GLY A 392 -7.17 -8.20 19.78
C GLY A 392 -6.53 -8.24 21.18
N VAL A 393 -5.22 -8.49 21.25
CA VAL A 393 -4.48 -8.65 22.51
C VAL A 393 -3.59 -7.42 22.79
N PRO A 394 -3.76 -6.72 23.92
CA PRO A 394 -2.89 -5.61 24.31
C PRO A 394 -1.43 -6.02 24.51
N MET A 395 -0.52 -5.05 24.39
CA MET A 395 0.92 -5.32 24.39
C MET A 395 1.66 -4.72 25.59
N ILE A 396 2.67 -5.44 26.10
CA ILE A 396 3.74 -4.89 26.94
C ILE A 396 5.02 -4.88 26.10
N CYS A 397 5.56 -3.68 25.90
CA CYS A 397 6.58 -3.39 24.90
C CYS A 397 7.98 -3.27 25.53
N ARG A 398 8.89 -4.12 25.06
CA ARG A 398 10.33 -4.07 25.35
C ARG A 398 11.13 -4.07 24.04
N PRO A 399 11.29 -2.93 23.37
CA PRO A 399 12.01 -2.85 22.09
C PRO A 399 13.53 -3.03 22.28
N PHE A 400 14.23 -3.55 21.28
CA PHE A 400 15.68 -3.75 21.31
C PHE A 400 16.43 -2.93 20.26
N PHE A 401 16.03 -3.01 18.98
CA PHE A 401 16.76 -2.36 17.88
C PHE A 401 15.86 -2.05 16.68
N GLY A 402 16.40 -1.31 15.71
CA GLY A 402 15.73 -1.04 14.44
C GLY A 402 14.46 -0.22 14.65
N ASP A 403 13.35 -0.67 14.03
CA ASP A 403 12.04 -0.02 14.10
C ASP A 403 11.30 -0.26 15.43
N GLN A 404 11.79 -1.17 16.28
CA GLN A 404 11.05 -1.61 17.47
C GLN A 404 10.75 -0.47 18.45
N THR A 405 11.69 0.46 18.65
CA THR A 405 11.49 1.61 19.55
C THR A 405 10.39 2.53 19.02
N LEU A 406 10.45 2.86 17.72
CA LEU A 406 9.41 3.60 17.01
C LEU A 406 8.06 2.89 17.11
N ASN A 407 8.03 1.59 16.83
CA ASN A 407 6.81 0.79 16.93
C ASN A 407 6.21 0.81 18.34
N SER A 408 7.05 0.71 19.38
CA SER A 408 6.58 0.78 20.77
C SER A 408 5.99 2.14 21.13
N ARG A 409 6.50 3.23 20.53
CA ARG A 409 5.93 4.57 20.66
C ARG A 409 4.55 4.63 20.02
N MET A 410 4.41 4.09 18.81
CA MET A 410 3.11 4.03 18.13
C MET A 410 2.09 3.21 18.93
N VAL A 411 2.49 2.05 19.43
CA VAL A 411 1.63 1.18 20.27
C VAL A 411 1.12 1.90 21.51
N GLN A 412 1.99 2.61 22.22
CA GLN A 412 1.62 3.25 23.48
C GLN A 412 0.87 4.58 23.29
N ASP A 413 1.43 5.50 22.51
CA ASP A 413 0.99 6.91 22.55
C ASP A 413 0.09 7.29 21.37
N VAL A 414 0.10 6.50 20.29
CA VAL A 414 -0.73 6.76 19.09
C VAL A 414 -1.94 5.84 19.07
N TRP A 415 -1.71 4.52 19.03
CA TRP A 415 -2.79 3.52 18.94
C TRP A 415 -3.38 3.16 20.29
N ARG A 416 -2.66 3.41 21.39
CA ARG A 416 -3.08 3.12 22.78
C ARG A 416 -3.50 1.66 23.00
N ILE A 417 -2.76 0.74 22.38
CA ILE A 417 -3.01 -0.71 22.46
C ILE A 417 -2.00 -1.45 23.34
N GLY A 418 -1.18 -0.72 24.08
CA GLY A 418 -0.16 -1.31 24.94
C GLY A 418 0.65 -0.26 25.69
N ILE A 419 1.63 -0.71 26.45
CA ILE A 419 2.53 0.14 27.25
C ILE A 419 3.98 -0.31 27.11
N ARG A 420 4.91 0.64 27.24
CA ARG A 420 6.34 0.34 27.37
C ARG A 420 6.67 -0.02 28.81
N VAL A 421 7.60 -0.94 28.98
CA VAL A 421 8.15 -1.25 30.31
C VAL A 421 8.84 0.00 30.87
N GLU A 422 8.55 0.33 32.12
CA GLU A 422 9.16 1.48 32.80
C GLU A 422 10.69 1.39 32.80
N GLY A 423 11.35 2.50 32.47
CA GLY A 423 12.81 2.54 32.33
C GLY A 423 13.36 1.78 31.13
N GLY A 424 12.50 1.19 30.28
CA GLY A 424 12.90 0.51 29.05
C GLY A 424 13.53 -0.87 29.25
N ALA A 425 13.50 -1.44 30.46
CA ALA A 425 14.06 -2.75 30.77
C ALA A 425 13.22 -3.48 31.83
N PHE A 426 13.16 -4.80 31.77
CA PHE A 426 12.44 -5.57 32.79
C PHE A 426 13.12 -5.48 34.16
N THR A 427 12.39 -4.91 35.11
CA THR A 427 12.70 -4.92 36.55
C THR A 427 11.55 -5.59 37.28
N ARG A 428 11.76 -6.06 38.52
CA ARG A 428 10.67 -6.70 39.28
C ARG A 428 9.49 -5.75 39.45
N SER A 429 9.73 -4.52 39.92
CA SER A 429 8.69 -3.51 40.11
C SER A 429 8.02 -3.11 38.80
N GLY A 430 8.79 -2.76 37.78
CA GLY A 430 8.24 -2.30 36.49
C GLY A 430 7.46 -3.41 35.77
N THR A 431 7.92 -4.66 35.85
CA THR A 431 7.21 -5.81 35.27
C THR A 431 5.92 -6.08 36.02
N SER A 432 5.94 -6.04 37.36
CA SER A 432 4.72 -6.22 38.16
C SER A 432 3.69 -5.16 37.84
N SER A 433 4.10 -3.89 37.83
CA SER A 433 3.21 -2.77 37.51
C SER A 433 2.65 -2.87 36.10
N ALA A 434 3.45 -3.27 35.11
CA ALA A 434 2.98 -3.44 33.74
C ALA A 434 1.95 -4.57 33.60
N LEU A 435 2.20 -5.74 34.20
CA LEU A 435 1.27 -6.87 34.18
C LEU A 435 -0.04 -6.53 34.90
N GLU A 436 0.04 -5.92 36.08
CA GLU A 436 -1.14 -5.51 36.85
C GLU A 436 -1.97 -4.48 36.09
N LEU A 437 -1.33 -3.48 35.47
CA LEU A 437 -2.00 -2.44 34.71
C LEU A 437 -2.78 -3.02 33.53
N VAL A 438 -2.16 -3.91 32.74
CA VAL A 438 -2.80 -4.45 31.53
C VAL A 438 -3.85 -5.53 31.86
N LEU A 439 -3.57 -6.41 32.83
CA LEU A 439 -4.45 -7.54 33.14
C LEU A 439 -5.58 -7.19 34.13
N SER A 440 -5.35 -6.24 35.05
CA SER A 440 -6.23 -6.06 36.21
C SER A 440 -6.80 -4.65 36.38
N ARG A 441 -6.19 -3.61 35.80
CA ARG A 441 -6.65 -2.22 35.94
C ARG A 441 -7.54 -1.74 34.79
N GLU A 442 -8.11 -0.55 34.95
CA GLU A 442 -9.03 0.05 33.99
C GLU A 442 -8.32 0.42 32.68
N GLU A 443 -7.09 0.91 32.77
CA GLU A 443 -6.24 1.23 31.63
C GLU A 443 -6.06 0.01 30.70
N GLY A 444 -5.94 -1.20 31.27
CA GLY A 444 -5.90 -2.43 30.49
C GLY A 444 -7.20 -2.74 29.73
N LYS A 445 -8.36 -2.32 30.24
CA LYS A 445 -9.64 -2.43 29.53
C LYS A 445 -9.70 -1.45 28.37
N GLU A 446 -9.29 -0.20 28.59
CA GLU A 446 -9.21 0.82 27.52
C GLU A 446 -8.31 0.37 26.36
N MET A 447 -7.17 -0.29 26.67
CA MET A 447 -6.31 -0.88 25.64
C MET A 447 -7.00 -2.01 24.87
N ARG A 448 -7.78 -2.86 25.55
CA ARG A 448 -8.55 -3.94 24.90
C ARG A 448 -9.64 -3.38 23.99
N GLU A 449 -10.32 -2.32 24.40
CA GLU A 449 -11.30 -1.63 23.57
C GLU A 449 -10.64 -1.01 22.34
N SER A 450 -9.51 -0.31 22.54
CA SER A 450 -8.75 0.33 21.46
C SER A 450 -8.26 -0.70 20.43
N ILE A 451 -7.65 -1.80 20.87
CA ILE A 451 -7.17 -2.84 19.95
C ILE A 451 -8.32 -3.63 19.31
N SER A 452 -9.47 -3.75 19.95
CA SER A 452 -10.66 -4.36 19.35
C SER A 452 -11.16 -3.52 18.17
N GLY A 453 -11.20 -2.19 18.31
CA GLY A 453 -11.54 -1.30 17.18
C GLY A 453 -10.54 -1.39 16.02
N LEU A 454 -9.24 -1.54 16.31
CA LEU A 454 -8.23 -1.78 15.28
C LEU A 454 -8.34 -3.16 14.63
N LYS A 455 -8.71 -4.19 15.40
CA LYS A 455 -8.99 -5.53 14.89
C LYS A 455 -10.15 -5.52 13.90
N GLU A 456 -11.25 -4.85 14.23
CA GLU A 456 -12.39 -4.67 13.34
C GLU A 456 -11.98 -3.95 12.05
N SER A 457 -11.23 -2.85 12.17
CA SER A 457 -10.71 -2.10 11.02
C SER A 457 -9.79 -2.97 10.13
N ALA A 458 -8.94 -3.79 10.73
CA ALA A 458 -8.06 -4.71 10.02
C ALA A 458 -8.84 -5.81 9.28
N VAL A 459 -9.88 -6.37 9.90
CA VAL A 459 -10.78 -7.36 9.29
C VAL A 459 -11.54 -6.75 8.11
N ASP A 460 -12.07 -5.53 8.28
CA ASP A 460 -12.77 -4.81 7.22
C ASP A 460 -11.85 -4.49 6.04
N ALA A 461 -10.60 -4.09 6.31
CA ALA A 461 -9.60 -3.78 5.28
C ALA A 461 -9.26 -4.99 4.38
N VAL A 462 -9.23 -6.19 4.94
CA VAL A 462 -9.01 -7.44 4.17
C VAL A 462 -10.31 -8.10 3.71
N GLY A 463 -11.46 -7.51 4.06
CA GLY A 463 -12.78 -7.93 3.60
C GLY A 463 -12.93 -7.79 2.07
N ARG A 464 -14.01 -8.34 1.51
CA ARG A 464 -14.23 -8.40 0.04
C ARG A 464 -14.16 -7.04 -0.66
N SER A 465 -14.55 -5.97 0.03
CA SER A 465 -14.55 -4.57 -0.43
C SER A 465 -13.59 -3.67 0.35
N GLY A 466 -12.71 -4.26 1.16
CA GLY A 466 -11.76 -3.52 1.99
C GLY A 466 -10.61 -2.91 1.18
N SER A 467 -9.96 -1.91 1.78
CA SER A 467 -8.83 -1.17 1.20
C SER A 467 -7.68 -2.08 0.78
N SER A 468 -7.34 -3.05 1.63
CA SER A 468 -6.21 -3.97 1.38
C SER A 468 -6.52 -4.97 0.27
N THR A 469 -7.75 -5.46 0.19
CA THR A 469 -8.23 -6.27 -0.93
C THR A 469 -8.21 -5.49 -2.24
N ALA A 470 -8.63 -4.23 -2.23
CA ALA A 470 -8.60 -3.37 -3.42
C ALA A 470 -7.16 -3.10 -3.89
N ASN A 471 -6.25 -2.79 -2.96
CA ASN A 471 -4.84 -2.59 -3.25
C ASN A 471 -4.15 -3.86 -3.76
N PHE A 472 -4.49 -5.03 -3.23
CA PHE A 472 -3.98 -6.31 -3.73
C PHE A 472 -4.48 -6.60 -5.15
N LYS A 473 -5.76 -6.34 -5.46
CA LYS A 473 -6.26 -6.43 -6.84
C LYS A 473 -5.52 -5.49 -7.78
N THR A 474 -5.29 -4.24 -7.35
CA THR A 474 -4.49 -3.29 -8.11
C THR A 474 -3.07 -3.81 -8.34
N LEU A 475 -2.44 -4.45 -7.35
CA LEU A 475 -1.12 -5.08 -7.53
C LEU A 475 -1.14 -6.17 -8.60
N VAL A 476 -2.12 -7.07 -8.55
CA VAL A 476 -2.28 -8.17 -9.53
C VAL A 476 -2.52 -7.60 -10.93
N GLU A 477 -3.40 -6.61 -11.05
CA GLU A 477 -3.69 -5.91 -12.32
C GLU A 477 -2.44 -5.21 -12.86
N MET A 478 -1.68 -4.52 -12.02
CA MET A 478 -0.44 -3.85 -12.43
C MET A 478 0.59 -4.85 -12.95
N ILE A 479 0.85 -5.94 -12.22
CA ILE A 479 1.77 -7.00 -12.65
C ILE A 479 1.30 -7.61 -13.99
N SER A 480 -0.01 -7.82 -14.14
CA SER A 480 -0.60 -8.42 -15.34
C SER A 480 -0.59 -7.49 -16.56
N VAL A 481 -0.98 -6.22 -16.41
CA VAL A 481 -1.05 -5.23 -17.51
C VAL A 481 0.35 -4.85 -17.98
N MET A 482 1.30 -4.68 -17.06
CA MET A 482 2.68 -4.36 -17.39
C MET A 482 3.38 -5.51 -18.12
N PHE A 483 3.03 -6.75 -17.79
CA PHE A 483 3.43 -7.91 -18.56
C PHE A 483 2.86 -7.83 -19.98
N VAL A 484 1.55 -7.66 -20.09
CA VAL A 484 0.82 -7.66 -21.36
C VAL A 484 1.30 -6.60 -22.36
N GLY A 485 1.58 -5.37 -21.92
CA GLY A 485 2.09 -4.30 -22.80
C GLY A 485 3.45 -4.61 -23.45
N HIS A 486 4.21 -5.54 -22.88
CA HIS A 486 5.53 -5.95 -23.38
C HIS A 486 5.53 -7.24 -24.22
N LEU A 487 4.38 -7.92 -24.33
CA LEU A 487 4.22 -9.16 -25.13
C LEU A 487 3.75 -8.93 -26.56
N GLY A 488 3.34 -7.70 -26.90
CA GLY A 488 2.88 -7.31 -28.23
C GLY A 488 1.39 -7.04 -28.37
N GLU A 489 0.95 -6.75 -29.59
CA GLU A 489 -0.40 -6.27 -29.96
C GLU A 489 -1.53 -7.25 -29.58
N LEU A 490 -1.30 -8.58 -29.66
CA LEU A 490 -2.35 -9.57 -29.36
C LEU A 490 -2.65 -9.68 -27.85
N PRO A 491 -1.65 -9.89 -26.97
CA PRO A 491 -1.89 -9.90 -25.53
C PRO A 491 -2.47 -8.58 -25.02
N LEU A 492 -1.97 -7.44 -25.54
CA LEU A 492 -2.46 -6.10 -25.17
C LEU A 492 -3.94 -5.94 -25.50
N ALA A 493 -4.34 -6.27 -26.73
CA ALA A 493 -5.75 -6.30 -27.11
C ALA A 493 -6.58 -7.26 -26.24
N GLY A 494 -6.05 -8.45 -25.94
CA GLY A 494 -6.75 -9.45 -25.12
C GLY A 494 -7.04 -8.98 -23.69
N ALA A 495 -6.04 -8.40 -23.01
CA ALA A 495 -6.23 -7.86 -21.67
C ALA A 495 -7.17 -6.65 -21.67
N SER A 496 -7.01 -5.74 -22.64
CA SER A 496 -7.91 -4.60 -22.79
C SER A 496 -9.36 -5.02 -22.98
N MET A 497 -9.62 -6.02 -23.85
CA MET A 497 -10.97 -6.58 -24.00
C MET A 497 -11.49 -7.21 -22.70
N ALA A 498 -10.65 -7.96 -21.98
CA ALA A 498 -11.03 -8.58 -20.72
C ALA A 498 -11.36 -7.54 -19.64
N THR A 499 -10.55 -6.48 -19.51
CA THR A 499 -10.79 -5.36 -18.59
C THR A 499 -12.06 -4.62 -18.95
N SER A 500 -12.26 -4.24 -20.21
CA SER A 500 -13.48 -3.57 -20.68
C SER A 500 -14.72 -4.44 -20.46
N PHE A 501 -14.64 -5.75 -20.74
CA PHE A 501 -15.72 -6.69 -20.50
C PHE A 501 -16.05 -6.83 -19.01
N ALA A 502 -15.03 -6.96 -18.15
CA ALA A 502 -15.20 -7.04 -16.70
C ALA A 502 -15.74 -5.73 -16.09
N SER A 503 -15.34 -4.58 -16.63
CA SER A 503 -15.87 -3.26 -16.26
C SER A 503 -17.37 -3.18 -16.55
N VAL A 504 -17.78 -3.55 -17.76
CA VAL A 504 -19.20 -3.50 -18.21
C VAL A 504 -20.07 -4.56 -17.51
N THR A 505 -19.59 -5.80 -17.41
CA THR A 505 -20.41 -6.96 -16.99
C THR A 505 -20.18 -7.40 -15.54
N GLY A 506 -19.08 -7.00 -14.90
CA GLY A 506 -18.70 -7.42 -13.55
C GLY A 506 -18.79 -6.29 -12.53
N PHE A 507 -17.76 -5.45 -12.47
CA PHE A 507 -17.58 -4.44 -11.41
C PHE A 507 -18.76 -3.47 -11.30
N SER A 508 -19.24 -2.94 -12.43
CA SER A 508 -20.38 -2.02 -12.42
C SER A 508 -21.71 -2.69 -12.04
N LEU A 509 -21.93 -3.97 -12.36
CA LEU A 509 -23.13 -4.69 -11.90
C LEU A 509 -23.07 -4.95 -10.39
N MET A 510 -21.88 -5.19 -9.84
CA MET A 510 -21.68 -5.35 -8.39
C MET A 510 -21.88 -4.02 -7.65
N GLU A 511 -21.42 -2.90 -8.23
CA GLU A 511 -21.73 -1.55 -7.71
C GLU A 511 -23.23 -1.25 -7.77
N ILE A 512 -23.91 -1.54 -8.87
CA ILE A 512 -25.38 -1.36 -9.00
C ILE A 512 -26.12 -2.25 -7.99
N ALA A 513 -25.70 -3.51 -7.81
CA ALA A 513 -26.30 -4.42 -6.83
C ALA A 513 -26.12 -3.90 -5.39
N ASN A 514 -24.92 -3.40 -5.04
CA ASN A 514 -24.69 -2.74 -3.76
C ASN A 514 -25.52 -1.46 -3.62
N MET A 515 -25.65 -0.65 -4.67
CA MET A 515 -26.48 0.54 -4.69
C MET A 515 -27.97 0.24 -4.57
N CYS A 516 -28.47 -0.89 -5.05
CA CYS A 516 -29.86 -1.32 -4.84
C CYS A 516 -30.18 -1.64 -3.38
N THR A 517 -29.18 -1.97 -2.55
CA THR A 517 -29.36 -2.24 -1.11
C THR A 517 -29.40 -0.97 -0.25
N GLN A 518 -28.89 0.16 -0.75
CA GLN A 518 -28.99 1.47 -0.10
C GLN A 518 -29.99 2.34 -0.87
N THR A 519 -30.98 2.96 -0.23
CA THR A 519 -32.08 3.72 -0.87
C THR A 519 -31.66 5.05 -1.57
N LYS A 520 -30.55 5.07 -2.32
CA LYS A 520 -30.00 6.22 -3.07
C LYS A 520 -29.67 5.83 -4.53
N MET A 521 -30.69 5.36 -5.25
CA MET A 521 -30.61 5.09 -6.70
C MET A 521 -30.29 6.32 -7.56
N GLU A 522 -30.42 7.55 -7.05
CA GLU A 522 -30.45 8.75 -7.89
C GLU A 522 -29.08 9.44 -8.12
N LYS A 523 -28.04 9.17 -7.29
CA LYS A 523 -26.84 10.05 -7.25
C LYS A 523 -25.63 9.59 -8.09
N HIS A 524 -25.50 8.31 -8.46
CA HIS A 524 -24.29 7.79 -9.12
C HIS A 524 -24.52 7.08 -10.47
N SER A 525 -25.77 6.80 -10.85
CA SER A 525 -26.10 5.93 -12.00
C SER A 525 -25.73 6.50 -13.38
N PHE A 526 -25.67 7.82 -13.56
CA PHE A 526 -25.43 8.39 -14.89
C PHE A 526 -23.97 8.37 -15.33
N ARG A 527 -23.02 8.44 -14.37
CA ARG A 527 -21.58 8.42 -14.66
C ARG A 527 -21.10 7.04 -15.13
N ILE A 528 -21.72 6.00 -14.60
CA ILE A 528 -21.47 4.61 -14.99
C ILE A 528 -21.83 4.42 -16.48
N LEU A 529 -22.99 4.95 -16.90
CA LEU A 529 -23.43 4.87 -18.30
C LEU A 529 -22.51 5.63 -19.27
N GLU A 530 -21.92 6.74 -18.83
CA GLU A 530 -20.93 7.45 -19.64
C GLU A 530 -19.67 6.60 -19.84
N ILE A 531 -19.08 6.08 -18.75
CA ILE A 531 -17.88 5.23 -18.81
C ILE A 531 -18.12 3.98 -19.66
N TRP A 532 -19.30 3.36 -19.54
CA TRP A 532 -19.68 2.21 -20.35
C TRP A 532 -19.67 2.48 -21.85
N SER A 533 -19.98 3.71 -22.30
CA SER A 533 -19.93 4.04 -23.72
C SER A 533 -18.51 3.99 -24.29
N PHE A 534 -17.52 4.44 -23.49
CA PHE A 534 -16.11 4.34 -23.85
C PHE A 534 -15.61 2.89 -23.84
N GLU A 535 -16.06 2.07 -22.88
CA GLU A 535 -15.70 0.65 -22.81
C GLU A 535 -16.37 -0.17 -23.94
N MET A 536 -17.62 0.14 -24.28
CA MET A 536 -18.32 -0.45 -25.44
C MET A 536 -17.57 -0.23 -26.74
N MET A 537 -16.97 0.94 -26.90
CA MET A 537 -16.17 1.25 -28.07
C MET A 537 -14.92 0.37 -28.16
N VAL A 538 -14.22 0.12 -27.05
CA VAL A 538 -13.08 -0.81 -27.01
C VAL A 538 -13.54 -2.22 -27.36
N LEU A 539 -14.69 -2.67 -26.84
CA LEU A 539 -15.26 -3.98 -27.19
C LEU A 539 -15.64 -4.08 -28.67
N LEU A 540 -16.27 -3.03 -29.23
CA LEU A 540 -16.61 -2.97 -30.66
C LEU A 540 -15.37 -3.00 -31.55
N SER A 541 -14.24 -2.45 -31.10
CA SER A 541 -13.01 -2.50 -31.87
C SER A 541 -12.44 -3.90 -32.06
N GLY A 542 -12.78 -4.83 -31.17
CA GLY A 542 -12.49 -6.27 -31.32
C GLY A 542 -13.23 -6.92 -32.49
N LEU A 543 -14.22 -6.26 -33.10
CA LEU A 543 -14.95 -6.72 -34.28
C LEU A 543 -14.45 -6.10 -35.59
N LEU A 544 -13.48 -5.19 -35.53
CA LEU A 544 -12.91 -4.55 -36.73
C LEU A 544 -11.94 -5.49 -37.47
N PRO A 545 -11.64 -5.24 -38.76
CA PRO A 545 -10.81 -6.12 -39.59
C PRO A 545 -9.40 -6.42 -39.03
N ASN A 546 -8.82 -5.52 -38.24
CA ASN A 546 -7.58 -5.76 -37.50
C ASN A 546 -7.80 -5.57 -35.99
N PRO A 547 -8.43 -6.55 -35.32
CA PRO A 547 -8.91 -6.36 -33.96
C PRO A 547 -7.76 -6.20 -32.96
N LYS A 548 -6.59 -6.79 -33.22
CA LYS A 548 -5.38 -6.67 -32.38
C LYS A 548 -4.88 -5.23 -32.33
N LEU A 549 -4.70 -4.62 -33.50
CA LEU A 549 -4.22 -3.25 -33.62
C LEU A 549 -5.26 -2.25 -33.11
N GLU A 550 -6.52 -2.39 -33.54
CA GLU A 550 -7.58 -1.44 -33.20
C GLU A 550 -7.87 -1.42 -31.70
N THR A 551 -7.96 -2.58 -31.06
CA THR A 551 -8.20 -2.67 -29.61
C THR A 551 -7.03 -2.13 -28.81
N SER A 552 -5.79 -2.47 -29.19
CA SER A 552 -4.59 -1.97 -28.50
C SER A 552 -4.50 -0.45 -28.56
N VAL A 553 -4.73 0.14 -29.74
CA VAL A 553 -4.70 1.59 -29.94
C VAL A 553 -5.81 2.28 -29.16
N LEU A 554 -7.05 1.77 -29.21
CA LEU A 554 -8.17 2.37 -28.50
C LEU A 554 -8.04 2.24 -26.97
N SER A 555 -7.42 1.17 -26.47
CA SER A 555 -7.13 1.03 -25.04
C SER A 555 -6.06 2.03 -24.56
N ILE A 556 -4.99 2.23 -25.33
CA ILE A 556 -4.00 3.28 -25.04
C ILE A 556 -4.68 4.65 -25.05
N CYS A 557 -5.58 4.89 -26.02
CA CYS A 557 -6.35 6.13 -26.09
C CYS A 557 -7.24 6.32 -24.85
N LEU A 558 -7.93 5.27 -24.40
CA LEU A 558 -8.78 5.30 -23.21
C LEU A 558 -7.96 5.64 -21.95
N ASN A 559 -6.86 4.94 -21.72
CA ASN A 559 -5.95 5.23 -20.60
C ASN A 559 -5.43 6.67 -20.63
N THR A 560 -5.08 7.16 -21.83
CA THR A 560 -4.63 8.54 -22.01
C THR A 560 -5.73 9.52 -21.62
N CYS A 561 -6.96 9.32 -22.09
CA CYS A 561 -8.11 10.14 -21.71
C CYS A 561 -8.37 10.09 -20.20
N SER A 562 -8.31 8.92 -19.56
CA SER A 562 -8.51 8.80 -18.11
C SER A 562 -7.49 9.62 -17.30
N VAL A 563 -6.23 9.67 -17.74
CA VAL A 563 -5.18 10.47 -17.08
C VAL A 563 -5.49 11.96 -17.18
N VAL A 564 -5.79 12.47 -18.39
CA VAL A 564 -6.00 13.90 -18.60
C VAL A 564 -7.34 14.38 -18.00
N TYR A 565 -8.36 13.51 -17.98
CA TYR A 565 -9.70 13.80 -17.45
C TYR A 565 -9.73 14.06 -15.92
N MET A 566 -8.69 13.69 -15.17
CA MET A 566 -8.65 13.92 -13.72
C MET A 566 -8.76 15.40 -13.35
N ILE A 567 -8.24 16.30 -14.19
CA ILE A 567 -8.31 17.74 -13.95
C ILE A 567 -9.75 18.27 -14.15
N PRO A 568 -10.42 18.04 -15.31
CA PRO A 568 -11.83 18.33 -15.45
C PRO A 568 -12.74 17.72 -14.38
N LEU A 569 -12.46 16.50 -13.94
CA LEU A 569 -13.20 15.85 -12.86
C LEU A 569 -13.11 16.67 -11.56
N GLY A 570 -11.90 17.09 -11.18
CA GLY A 570 -11.69 17.96 -10.02
C GLY A 570 -12.49 19.26 -10.14
N LEU A 571 -12.43 19.92 -11.29
CA LEU A 571 -13.19 21.13 -11.59
C LEU A 571 -14.71 20.89 -11.50
N SER A 572 -15.22 19.79 -12.06
CA SER A 572 -16.62 19.40 -12.00
C SER A 572 -17.13 19.21 -10.56
N GLY A 573 -16.32 18.58 -9.71
CA GLY A 573 -16.61 18.43 -8.28
C GLY A 573 -16.67 19.77 -7.57
N ALA A 574 -15.69 20.65 -7.81
CA ALA A 574 -15.63 22.00 -7.25
C ALA A 574 -16.83 22.85 -7.70
N THR A 575 -17.21 22.80 -8.97
CA THR A 575 -18.40 23.49 -9.51
C THR A 575 -19.66 23.01 -8.82
N SER A 576 -19.84 21.69 -8.67
CA SER A 576 -21.03 21.13 -8.03
C SER A 576 -21.20 21.67 -6.60
N ILE A 577 -20.13 21.67 -5.80
CA ILE A 577 -20.16 22.16 -4.41
C ILE A 577 -20.40 23.67 -4.37
N ARG A 578 -19.70 24.44 -5.20
CA ARG A 578 -19.82 25.90 -5.17
C ARG A 578 -21.20 26.36 -5.61
N VAL A 579 -21.73 25.81 -6.71
CA VAL A 579 -23.06 26.15 -7.22
C VAL A 579 -24.14 25.76 -6.21
N SER A 580 -24.07 24.57 -5.60
CA SER A 580 -25.07 24.16 -4.61
C SER A 580 -25.06 25.07 -3.38
N ASN A 581 -23.88 25.47 -2.91
CA ASN A 581 -23.75 26.33 -1.73
C ASN A 581 -24.26 27.75 -1.98
N GLU A 582 -23.93 28.34 -3.12
CA GLU A 582 -24.40 29.70 -3.47
C GLU A 582 -25.92 29.73 -3.71
N LEU A 583 -26.47 28.69 -4.36
CA LEU A 583 -27.92 28.56 -4.53
C LEU A 583 -28.62 28.35 -3.18
N GLY A 584 -28.07 27.51 -2.30
CA GLY A 584 -28.60 27.29 -0.95
C GLY A 584 -28.53 28.54 -0.06
N ALA A 585 -27.54 29.41 -0.29
CA ALA A 585 -27.41 30.70 0.38
C ALA A 585 -28.29 31.83 -0.22
N GLY A 586 -29.10 31.53 -1.25
CA GLY A 586 -29.94 32.51 -1.92
C GLY A 586 -29.15 33.54 -2.74
N ARG A 587 -27.96 33.19 -3.25
CA ARG A 587 -27.04 34.07 -4.00
C ARG A 587 -26.92 33.65 -5.47
N PRO A 588 -27.96 33.88 -6.29
CA PRO A 588 -28.00 33.39 -7.68
C PRO A 588 -26.94 34.01 -8.59
N GLN A 589 -26.56 35.27 -8.35
CA GLN A 589 -25.51 35.94 -9.13
C GLN A 589 -24.12 35.32 -8.86
N ALA A 590 -23.84 34.95 -7.61
CA ALA A 590 -22.60 34.27 -7.24
C ALA A 590 -22.54 32.85 -7.80
N ALA A 591 -23.68 32.13 -7.83
CA ALA A 591 -23.78 30.82 -8.48
C ALA A 591 -23.47 30.92 -9.99
N ARG A 592 -24.06 31.90 -10.68
CA ARG A 592 -23.78 32.15 -12.11
C ARG A 592 -22.32 32.51 -12.35
N LEU A 593 -21.74 33.37 -11.50
CA LEU A 593 -20.33 33.74 -11.59
C LEU A 593 -19.41 32.52 -11.41
N ALA A 594 -19.72 31.63 -10.45
CA ALA A 594 -18.97 30.40 -10.24
C ALA A 594 -18.95 29.52 -11.51
N VAL A 595 -20.09 29.38 -12.20
CA VAL A 595 -20.15 28.66 -13.49
C VAL A 595 -19.29 29.33 -14.55
N CYS A 596 -19.39 30.65 -14.73
CA CYS A 596 -18.57 31.38 -15.69
C CYS A 596 -17.07 31.19 -15.44
N VAL A 597 -16.64 31.31 -14.18
CA VAL A 597 -15.24 31.11 -13.79
C VAL A 597 -14.76 29.72 -14.14
N VAL A 598 -15.51 28.66 -13.78
CA VAL A 598 -15.04 27.29 -14.06
C VAL A 598 -15.08 26.96 -15.55
N VAL A 599 -16.03 27.52 -16.31
CA VAL A 599 -16.01 27.40 -17.78
C VAL A 599 -14.75 28.04 -18.37
N CYS A 600 -14.33 29.22 -17.91
CA CYS A 600 -13.08 29.83 -18.36
C CYS A 600 -11.85 28.99 -17.98
N LEU A 601 -11.83 28.42 -16.77
CA LEU A 601 -10.74 27.56 -16.31
C LEU A 601 -10.62 26.30 -17.16
N VAL A 602 -11.73 25.60 -17.43
CA VAL A 602 -11.68 24.35 -18.20
C VAL A 602 -11.39 24.58 -19.68
N VAL A 603 -11.82 25.71 -20.26
CA VAL A 603 -11.42 26.08 -21.62
C VAL A 603 -9.91 26.32 -21.70
N THR A 604 -9.35 27.03 -20.71
CA THR A 604 -7.90 27.30 -20.65
C THR A 604 -7.11 26.01 -20.46
N GLU A 605 -7.55 25.16 -19.54
CA GLU A 605 -6.97 23.84 -19.29
C GLU A 605 -7.00 22.96 -20.55
N GLY A 606 -8.16 22.85 -21.20
CA GLY A 606 -8.33 22.01 -22.39
C GLY A 606 -7.42 22.44 -23.55
N VAL A 607 -7.16 23.75 -23.71
CA VAL A 607 -6.19 24.26 -24.69
C VAL A 607 -4.76 23.83 -24.34
N ILE A 608 -4.36 23.97 -23.08
CA ILE A 608 -3.01 23.59 -22.61
C ILE A 608 -2.82 22.08 -22.75
N ALA A 609 -3.73 21.29 -22.20
CA ALA A 609 -3.69 19.83 -22.26
C ALA A 609 -3.73 19.32 -23.71
N GLY A 610 -4.59 19.90 -24.55
CA GLY A 610 -4.66 19.58 -25.98
C GLY A 610 -3.34 19.87 -26.71
N ALA A 611 -2.68 21.00 -26.41
CA ALA A 611 -1.37 21.31 -26.97
C ALA A 611 -0.30 20.29 -26.55
N VAL A 612 -0.28 19.90 -25.27
CA VAL A 612 0.64 18.86 -24.76
C VAL A 612 0.42 17.52 -25.46
N LEU A 613 -0.83 17.09 -25.62
CA LEU A 613 -1.18 15.85 -26.32
C LEU A 613 -0.71 15.88 -27.79
N ILE A 614 -0.94 17.01 -28.48
CA ILE A 614 -0.56 17.18 -29.89
C ILE A 614 0.96 17.22 -30.08
N LEU A 615 1.70 17.89 -29.19
CA LEU A 615 3.16 18.00 -29.24
C LEU A 615 3.85 16.68 -28.86
N GLY A 616 3.32 15.97 -27.86
CA GLY A 616 3.85 14.69 -27.38
C GLY A 616 3.46 13.47 -28.22
N ARG A 617 2.63 13.64 -29.26
CA ARG A 617 1.98 12.53 -29.99
C ARG A 617 2.93 11.48 -30.58
N HIS A 618 4.17 11.86 -30.91
CA HIS A 618 5.15 10.95 -31.51
C HIS A 618 5.94 10.13 -30.49
N VAL A 619 5.86 10.50 -29.21
CA VAL A 619 6.60 9.85 -28.12
C VAL A 619 5.67 9.03 -27.24
N TRP A 620 4.44 9.49 -27.02
CA TRP A 620 3.50 8.92 -26.06
C TRP A 620 3.22 7.42 -26.25
N GLY A 621 3.09 6.95 -27.50
CA GLY A 621 2.83 5.54 -27.79
C GLY A 621 3.92 4.58 -27.28
N TYR A 622 5.17 5.05 -27.18
CA TYR A 622 6.30 4.24 -26.70
C TYR A 622 6.22 3.93 -25.20
N CYS A 623 5.39 4.65 -24.44
CA CYS A 623 5.12 4.32 -23.04
C CYS A 623 4.34 3.01 -22.88
N TYR A 624 3.68 2.53 -23.95
CA TYR A 624 2.76 1.40 -23.90
C TYR A 624 3.17 0.23 -24.80
N SER A 625 3.83 0.49 -25.92
CA SER A 625 4.19 -0.56 -26.88
C SER A 625 5.50 -0.27 -27.59
N LYS A 626 6.22 -1.34 -27.93
CA LYS A 626 7.42 -1.31 -28.78
C LYS A 626 7.07 -1.48 -30.27
N GLU A 627 5.81 -1.77 -30.61
CA GLU A 627 5.39 -1.98 -31.99
C GLU A 627 5.14 -0.67 -32.72
N GLU A 628 5.95 -0.37 -33.74
CA GLU A 628 5.88 0.91 -34.46
C GLU A 628 4.50 1.19 -35.08
N LYS A 629 3.75 0.15 -35.47
CA LYS A 629 2.40 0.28 -36.03
C LYS A 629 1.41 0.83 -34.99
N VAL A 630 1.41 0.28 -33.77
CA VAL A 630 0.64 0.83 -32.63
C VAL A 630 1.06 2.27 -32.36
N VAL A 631 2.36 2.51 -32.18
CA VAL A 631 2.87 3.84 -31.80
C VAL A 631 2.49 4.90 -32.83
N ARG A 632 2.63 4.60 -34.11
CA ARG A 632 2.25 5.51 -35.20
C ARG A 632 0.76 5.78 -35.22
N TYR A 633 -0.07 4.75 -35.01
CA TYR A 633 -1.53 4.91 -35.01
C TYR A 633 -2.00 5.68 -33.76
N VAL A 634 -1.47 5.39 -32.56
CA VAL A 634 -1.69 6.21 -31.36
C VAL A 634 -1.34 7.66 -31.64
N GLY A 635 -0.19 7.94 -32.24
CA GLY A 635 0.20 9.32 -32.60
C GLY A 635 -0.79 10.03 -33.54
N GLN A 636 -1.49 9.30 -34.41
CA GLN A 636 -2.60 9.85 -35.21
C GLN A 636 -3.85 10.08 -34.36
N MET A 637 -4.18 9.16 -33.45
CA MET A 637 -5.31 9.28 -32.54
C MET A 637 -5.16 10.45 -31.56
N MET A 638 -3.94 10.80 -31.14
CA MET A 638 -3.69 11.90 -30.18
C MET A 638 -4.31 13.25 -30.61
N ILE A 639 -4.48 13.48 -31.92
CA ILE A 639 -5.16 14.67 -32.44
C ILE A 639 -6.67 14.61 -32.13
N LEU A 640 -7.30 13.46 -32.35
CA LEU A 640 -8.69 13.21 -32.00
C LEU A 640 -8.89 13.27 -30.48
N LEU A 641 -7.92 12.78 -29.71
CA LEU A 641 -7.94 12.82 -28.25
C LEU A 641 -7.87 14.25 -27.70
N ALA A 642 -7.06 15.11 -28.31
CA ALA A 642 -7.02 16.52 -27.94
C ALA A 642 -8.39 17.21 -28.14
N ALA A 643 -9.08 16.89 -29.24
CA ALA A 643 -10.42 17.39 -29.51
C ALA A 643 -11.46 16.81 -28.54
N SER A 644 -11.40 15.51 -28.26
CA SER A 644 -12.32 14.87 -27.30
C SER A 644 -12.11 15.40 -25.88
N HIS A 645 -10.87 15.56 -25.43
CA HIS A 645 -10.54 16.08 -24.09
C HIS A 645 -11.11 17.48 -23.86
N TRP A 646 -11.00 18.35 -24.86
CA TRP A 646 -11.56 19.69 -24.76
C TRP A 646 -13.09 19.69 -24.60
N LEU A 647 -13.80 18.85 -25.38
CA LEU A 647 -15.25 18.71 -25.28
C LEU A 647 -15.68 18.03 -23.97
N ASP A 648 -14.94 17.03 -23.55
CA ASP A 648 -15.16 16.28 -22.30
C ASP A 648 -14.95 17.16 -21.07
N GLY A 649 -13.93 18.01 -21.09
CA GLY A 649 -13.73 19.02 -20.05
C GLY A 649 -14.93 19.96 -19.90
N LEU A 650 -15.42 20.49 -21.02
CA LEU A 650 -16.58 21.38 -21.04
C LEU A 650 -17.86 20.67 -20.56
N GLN A 651 -18.13 19.48 -21.10
CA GLN A 651 -19.23 18.63 -20.68
C GLN A 651 -19.18 18.33 -19.17
N SER A 652 -18.00 18.05 -18.64
CA SER A 652 -17.82 17.59 -17.26
C SER A 652 -18.16 18.69 -16.25
N VAL A 653 -17.71 19.92 -16.51
CA VAL A 653 -18.02 21.10 -15.67
C VAL A 653 -19.51 21.47 -15.75
N LEU A 654 -20.12 21.37 -16.93
CA LEU A 654 -21.56 21.59 -17.11
C LEU A 654 -22.40 20.52 -16.40
N SER A 655 -21.95 19.26 -16.43
CA SER A 655 -22.52 18.17 -15.63
C SER A 655 -22.36 18.43 -14.12
N GLY A 656 -21.21 18.99 -13.70
CA GLY A 656 -20.98 19.46 -12.33
C GLY A 656 -21.97 20.56 -11.92
N THR A 657 -22.23 21.51 -12.81
CA THR A 657 -23.23 22.57 -12.64
C THR A 657 -24.63 21.98 -12.48
N ALA A 658 -25.03 21.05 -13.36
CA ALA A 658 -26.32 20.37 -13.28
C ALA A 658 -26.49 19.62 -11.95
N ARG A 659 -25.43 18.98 -11.43
CA ARG A 659 -25.45 18.35 -10.10
C ARG A 659 -25.61 19.38 -8.98
N GLY A 660 -24.90 20.50 -9.04
CA GLY A 660 -25.01 21.61 -8.08
C GLY A 660 -26.41 22.23 -8.03
N CYS A 661 -27.11 22.31 -9.16
CA CYS A 661 -28.51 22.77 -9.23
C CYS A 661 -29.54 21.70 -8.79
N GLY A 662 -29.13 20.43 -8.72
CA GLY A 662 -30.01 19.29 -8.45
C GLY A 662 -30.71 18.71 -9.69
N TRP A 663 -30.24 19.00 -10.89
CA TRP A 663 -30.81 18.54 -12.17
C TRP A 663 -30.28 17.18 -12.62
N GLN A 664 -29.99 16.29 -11.68
CA GLN A 664 -29.30 15.02 -11.95
C GLN A 664 -30.08 14.14 -12.95
N LYS A 665 -31.42 14.18 -12.89
CA LYS A 665 -32.30 13.49 -13.85
C LYS A 665 -32.14 14.02 -15.28
N ILE A 666 -32.08 15.34 -15.45
CA ILE A 666 -31.92 15.97 -16.76
C ILE A 666 -30.53 15.66 -17.33
N GLY A 667 -29.49 15.72 -16.49
CA GLY A 667 -28.14 15.32 -16.87
C GLY A 667 -28.05 13.86 -17.31
N ALA A 668 -28.78 12.95 -16.63
CA ALA A 668 -28.83 11.54 -17.00
C ALA A 668 -29.49 11.30 -18.38
N PHE A 669 -30.62 11.97 -18.66
CA PHE A 669 -31.26 11.86 -19.98
C PHE A 669 -30.39 12.45 -21.10
N ALA A 670 -29.72 13.57 -20.83
CA ALA A 670 -28.76 14.16 -21.76
C ALA A 670 -27.64 13.17 -22.09
N ASN A 671 -27.10 12.50 -21.08
CA ASN A 671 -26.04 11.50 -21.23
C ASN A 671 -26.50 10.31 -22.07
N LEU A 672 -27.66 9.73 -21.73
CA LEU A 672 -28.21 8.57 -22.44
C LEU A 672 -28.49 8.91 -23.91
N GLY A 673 -29.12 10.06 -24.18
CA GLY A 673 -29.39 10.50 -25.54
C GLY A 673 -28.12 10.75 -26.34
N ALA A 674 -27.15 11.46 -25.77
CA ALA A 674 -25.92 11.80 -26.45
C ALA A 674 -25.06 10.57 -26.80
N TYR A 675 -24.78 9.70 -25.83
CA TYR A 675 -23.88 8.56 -26.06
C TYR A 675 -24.57 7.39 -26.75
N TYR A 676 -25.78 7.01 -26.31
CA TYR A 676 -26.40 5.76 -26.78
C TYR A 676 -27.30 5.95 -28.01
N LEU A 677 -27.95 7.10 -28.16
CA LEU A 677 -28.82 7.36 -29.32
C LEU A 677 -28.09 8.07 -30.47
N ILE A 678 -26.99 8.77 -30.19
CA ILE A 678 -26.23 9.53 -31.20
C ILE A 678 -24.82 8.96 -31.37
N GLY A 679 -24.00 9.00 -30.32
CA GLY A 679 -22.57 8.69 -30.40
C GLY A 679 -22.25 7.29 -30.88
N ILE A 680 -22.79 6.27 -30.19
CA ILE A 680 -22.56 4.86 -30.54
C ILE A 680 -23.06 4.53 -31.95
N PRO A 681 -24.30 4.89 -32.36
CA PRO A 681 -24.75 4.67 -33.74
C PRO A 681 -23.86 5.35 -34.79
N VAL A 682 -23.44 6.60 -34.55
CA VAL A 682 -22.52 7.33 -35.45
C VAL A 682 -21.16 6.64 -35.49
N GLY A 683 -20.61 6.24 -34.34
CA GLY A 683 -19.33 5.54 -34.25
C GLY A 683 -19.35 4.20 -34.99
N ILE A 684 -20.39 3.39 -34.80
CA ILE A 684 -20.59 2.12 -35.51
C ILE A 684 -20.68 2.37 -37.02
N THR A 685 -21.48 3.36 -37.45
CA THR A 685 -21.62 3.70 -38.87
C THR A 685 -20.28 4.09 -39.49
N LEU A 686 -19.54 5.00 -38.84
CA LEU A 686 -18.23 5.45 -39.34
C LEU A 686 -17.19 4.33 -39.36
N ALA A 687 -17.17 3.49 -38.32
CA ALA A 687 -16.18 2.44 -38.17
C ALA A 687 -16.42 1.27 -39.14
N PHE A 688 -17.66 0.78 -39.23
CA PHE A 688 -17.98 -0.46 -39.95
C PHE A 688 -18.56 -0.22 -41.34
N VAL A 689 -19.37 0.83 -41.54
CA VAL A 689 -20.01 1.12 -42.83
C VAL A 689 -19.13 2.01 -43.69
N CYS A 690 -18.53 3.06 -43.09
CA CYS A 690 -17.60 3.94 -43.80
C CYS A 690 -16.14 3.44 -43.77
N HIS A 691 -15.87 2.31 -43.10
CA HIS A 691 -14.55 1.68 -43.00
C HIS A 691 -13.44 2.60 -42.44
N ILE A 692 -13.78 3.48 -41.49
CA ILE A 692 -12.83 4.40 -40.85
C ILE A 692 -12.11 3.75 -39.65
N GLY A 693 -12.51 2.53 -39.24
CA GLY A 693 -11.88 1.76 -38.17
C GLY A 693 -12.02 2.41 -36.79
N GLY A 694 -11.00 2.25 -35.94
CA GLY A 694 -10.99 2.81 -34.57
C GLY A 694 -11.12 4.33 -34.50
N LYS A 695 -10.65 5.06 -35.53
CA LYS A 695 -10.91 6.51 -35.66
C LYS A 695 -12.40 6.82 -35.78
N GLY A 696 -13.15 5.99 -36.50
CA GLY A 696 -14.59 6.15 -36.67
C GLY A 696 -15.34 5.95 -35.36
N LEU A 697 -14.95 4.91 -34.62
CA LEU A 697 -15.44 4.62 -33.26
C LEU A 697 -15.20 5.82 -32.32
N TRP A 698 -13.98 6.35 -32.27
CA TRP A 698 -13.65 7.51 -31.42
C TRP A 698 -14.33 8.81 -31.86
N THR A 699 -14.56 8.98 -33.17
CA THR A 699 -15.33 10.11 -33.69
C THR A 699 -16.78 10.07 -33.19
N GLY A 700 -17.38 8.88 -33.04
CA GLY A 700 -18.68 8.72 -32.39
C GLY A 700 -18.71 9.28 -30.97
N ILE A 701 -17.66 9.05 -30.18
CA ILE A 701 -17.50 9.61 -28.83
C ILE A 701 -17.41 11.13 -28.88
N ILE A 702 -16.63 11.69 -29.80
CA ILE A 702 -16.52 13.16 -29.98
C ILE A 702 -17.90 13.76 -30.28
N VAL A 703 -18.71 13.09 -31.12
CA VAL A 703 -20.08 13.55 -31.45
C VAL A 703 -20.99 13.49 -30.22
N ALA A 704 -20.91 12.43 -29.40
CA ALA A 704 -21.66 12.36 -28.15
C ALA A 704 -21.27 13.48 -27.18
N LEU A 705 -19.98 13.66 -26.95
CA LEU A 705 -19.43 14.71 -26.09
C LEU A 705 -19.91 16.09 -26.53
N PHE A 706 -19.86 16.37 -27.83
CA PHE A 706 -20.36 17.61 -28.40
C PHE A 706 -21.87 17.79 -28.18
N ALA A 707 -22.67 16.76 -28.43
CA ALA A 707 -24.13 16.80 -28.25
C ALA A 707 -24.50 17.05 -26.78
N GLN A 708 -23.85 16.37 -25.84
CA GLN A 708 -24.10 16.53 -24.42
C GLN A 708 -23.64 17.90 -23.91
N ALA A 709 -22.42 18.32 -24.26
CA ALA A 709 -21.90 19.65 -23.91
C ALA A 709 -22.84 20.75 -24.40
N SER A 710 -23.29 20.67 -25.66
CA SER A 710 -24.22 21.62 -26.25
C SER A 710 -25.55 21.66 -25.50
N PHE A 711 -26.13 20.50 -25.21
CA PHE A 711 -27.41 20.41 -24.49
C PHE A 711 -27.31 21.01 -23.07
N LEU A 712 -26.27 20.65 -22.31
CA LEU A 712 -26.08 21.17 -20.97
C LEU A 712 -25.70 22.66 -20.97
N ALA A 713 -24.97 23.13 -21.98
CA ALA A 713 -24.65 24.54 -22.16
C ALA A 713 -25.93 25.35 -22.41
N ILE A 714 -26.80 24.88 -23.31
CA ILE A 714 -28.10 25.51 -23.60
C ILE A 714 -28.95 25.61 -22.33
N ILE A 715 -29.06 24.52 -21.57
CA ILE A 715 -29.80 24.54 -20.30
C ILE A 715 -29.20 25.57 -19.34
N THR A 716 -27.88 25.54 -19.17
CA THR A 716 -27.18 26.43 -18.23
C THR A 716 -27.34 27.91 -18.64
N LEU A 717 -27.25 28.22 -19.94
CA LEU A 717 -27.43 29.58 -20.49
C LEU A 717 -28.87 30.07 -20.38
N CYS A 718 -29.85 29.19 -20.60
CA CYS A 718 -31.27 29.50 -20.52
C CYS A 718 -31.83 29.48 -19.09
N THR A 719 -31.01 29.16 -18.09
CA THR A 719 -31.46 29.04 -16.71
C THR A 719 -31.72 30.41 -16.08
N ASN A 720 -32.90 30.53 -15.49
CA ASN A 720 -33.19 31.63 -14.58
C ASN A 720 -32.64 31.30 -13.18
N TRP A 721 -31.46 31.84 -12.88
CA TRP A 721 -30.73 31.60 -11.63
C TRP A 721 -31.51 32.04 -10.39
N GLU A 722 -32.31 33.11 -10.47
CA GLU A 722 -33.18 33.56 -9.37
C GLU A 722 -34.23 32.50 -9.01
N LYS A 723 -34.84 31.89 -10.04
CA LYS A 723 -35.82 30.81 -9.85
C LYS A 723 -35.18 29.57 -9.21
N GLU A 724 -33.94 29.25 -9.57
CA GLU A 724 -33.23 28.10 -9.01
C GLU A 724 -32.78 28.33 -7.56
N ALA A 725 -32.33 29.54 -7.21
CA ALA A 725 -32.05 29.93 -5.83
C ALA A 725 -33.33 29.83 -4.97
N LYS A 726 -34.47 30.30 -5.49
CA LYS A 726 -35.77 30.15 -4.81
C LYS A 726 -36.12 28.68 -4.59
N LYS A 727 -36.02 27.83 -5.63
CA LYS A 727 -36.25 26.38 -5.50
C LYS A 727 -35.30 25.70 -4.51
N ALA A 728 -34.06 26.16 -4.39
CA ALA A 728 -33.10 25.64 -3.42
C ALA A 728 -33.50 26.03 -1.99
N SER A 729 -33.88 27.29 -1.78
CA SER A 729 -34.43 27.79 -0.53
C SER A 729 -35.69 27.03 -0.10
N ASP A 730 -36.67 26.86 -1.00
CA ASP A 730 -37.92 26.14 -0.73
C ASP A 730 -37.68 24.68 -0.30
N ARG A 731 -36.66 24.02 -0.86
CA ARG A 731 -36.23 22.66 -0.46
C ARG A 731 -35.70 22.62 0.98
N VAL A 732 -35.03 23.67 1.43
CA VAL A 732 -34.50 23.77 2.81
C VAL A 732 -35.66 24.04 3.79
N TYR A 733 -36.53 25.00 3.50
CA TYR A 733 -37.68 25.31 4.37
C TYR A 733 -38.69 24.16 4.48
N GLY A 734 -38.96 23.43 3.40
CA GLY A 734 -39.84 22.26 3.41
C GLY A 734 -39.30 21.09 4.25
N SER A 735 -38.00 21.05 4.55
CA SER A 735 -37.38 20.05 5.42
C SER A 735 -37.32 20.45 6.91
N ILE A 736 -37.58 21.72 7.23
CA ILE A 736 -37.49 22.28 8.59
C ILE A 736 -38.85 22.27 9.31
N MET A 737 -39.98 22.21 8.60
CA MET A 737 -41.30 22.10 9.22
C MET A 737 -41.48 20.70 9.83
N PRO A 738 -41.53 20.52 11.16
CA PRO A 738 -42.02 19.29 11.75
C PRO A 738 -43.50 19.18 11.38
N ILE A 739 -43.95 17.96 11.11
CA ILE A 739 -45.38 17.63 11.02
C ILE A 739 -45.99 17.90 12.40
N GLU A 740 -46.47 19.12 12.61
CA GLU A 740 -47.49 19.40 13.62
C GLU A 740 -48.86 19.35 12.94
N ALA A 741 -49.79 18.70 13.65
CA ALA A 741 -51.22 18.57 13.41
C ALA A 741 -51.69 17.49 12.41
N SER A 742 -51.97 16.31 12.95
CA SER A 742 -53.31 15.73 12.81
C SER A 742 -53.66 14.92 14.06
N SER A 743 -54.52 15.55 14.88
CA SER A 743 -55.43 14.93 15.84
C SER A 743 -56.28 13.83 15.21
#